data_AF-A0A970WXX0-F1
#
_entry.id   AF-A0A970WXX0-F1
#
_cell.length_a   1.000
_cell.length_b   1.000
_cell.length_c   1.000
_cell.angle_alpha   90.00
_cell.angle_beta   90.00
_cell.angle_gamma   90.00
#
_symmetry.space_group_name_H-M   'P 1'
#
loop_
_entity.id
_entity.type
_entity.pdbx_description
1 polymer ?
#
loop_
_entity_poly.entity_id
_entity_poly.type
_entity_poly.pdbx_seq_one_letter_code
_entity_poly.pdbx_strand_id
1 'polypeptide(L)'
;MKKIFALGLFIILLFSVGGCKPVEEPKDPNDVFNGLPSLDGLILEDEEKIIEVRNQYETLSSEDKSKITIHNLEKLTELEAKIEELKLEQAKEIEAKDFQIAVAKIPSLNDISLDDEAYIASIRSYYNDLASDIKVLVEEALLTLEKAEEQLLILHEQNKQAKAQKIIDDILGLPTLESITIADYDVVENIIDEYDALPNDIQLLVDQSYLQILMRYHNRLVGLLEIANFVAKLHELPPISQLTLADETRVVSLRNQFNELATWQKNAVEFDDLLLLEDYELEIQELIKEDLNQRTPQAMEDLKVYLEDYIPDEIIENVDFFTSYVINGVDLTLFWSTGDSSINYLGQVVKPAKDRNVTITVRITRGKYLETYSKNVIVKGVGEIVMPDFEPGKKITFAYMRNKDGNQDVLYNRDYNMLDVINYSFAKISGGKLSVSGLTNLNNVLTLRQKGIRVVIVVDGVSNDTANAFNIMSASPISRKVFINSVMEVIDLYQLDGLDLDWEINVNTTNFNLLCKELREAFDKYNRKLILSAAVGVATNAFDARTLANYLDYLHIMTYGMGSTSRVTHETALYSGSGVTYSVDYAVNKYSSQGFPKSKMTFGIQFYVRMGTVSGNPVNPFGLPMTSARSIGYASFLSNYFNANQQYQYFDPNTSSYYWYDGTTYASYDNQQSVKLKCQYAENQGLAGVMYWDYGHDLTGTLLSAIYQEFNN
;
A
#
# COMPACT_ATOMS: atom_id res chain seq x y z
N MET A 1 -26.86 13.03 78.83
CA MET A 1 -25.88 13.57 79.81
C MET A 1 -26.29 14.94 80.37
N LYS A 2 -26.94 14.97 81.55
CA LYS A 2 -26.77 15.95 82.66
C LYS A 2 -27.93 15.80 83.66
N LYS A 3 -27.79 14.85 84.58
CA LYS A 3 -27.99 15.03 86.03
C LYS A 3 -27.50 13.76 86.73
N ILE A 4 -26.18 13.73 86.85
CA ILE A 4 -25.45 12.93 87.84
C ILE A 4 -26.06 13.23 89.21
N PHE A 5 -26.43 12.17 89.93
CA PHE A 5 -26.60 12.19 91.37
C PHE A 5 -25.28 12.67 91.98
N ALA A 6 -25.32 13.83 92.62
CA ALA A 6 -24.23 14.29 93.45
C ALA A 6 -24.27 13.50 94.77
N LEU A 7 -23.43 12.49 94.89
CA LEU A 7 -22.83 12.16 96.19
C LEU A 7 -21.39 12.64 96.13
N GLY A 8 -21.21 13.91 96.49
CA GLY A 8 -19.89 14.48 96.67
C GLY A 8 -19.31 13.94 97.97
N LEU A 9 -18.48 12.90 97.90
CA LEU A 9 -17.37 12.77 98.84
C LEU A 9 -16.20 13.56 98.24
N PHE A 10 -16.30 14.87 98.39
CA PHE A 10 -15.16 15.76 98.23
C PHE A 10 -14.34 15.64 99.51
N ILE A 11 -13.49 14.61 99.58
CA ILE A 11 -12.18 14.82 100.20
C ILE A 11 -11.44 15.71 99.20
N ILE A 12 -11.73 17.02 99.26
CA ILE A 12 -10.66 17.98 99.01
C ILE A 12 -10.05 18.29 100.36
N LEU A 13 -8.92 17.65 100.67
CA LEU A 13 -7.58 17.96 100.17
C LEU A 13 -7.20 19.38 100.61
N LEU A 14 -5.88 19.59 100.65
CA LEU A 14 -5.28 20.91 100.53
C LEU A 14 -5.30 21.72 101.82
N PHE A 15 -4.19 22.08 102.42
CA PHE A 15 -2.78 22.07 102.02
C PHE A 15 -2.02 21.84 103.33
N SER A 16 -1.01 20.97 103.38
CA SER A 16 0.36 21.40 103.06
C SER A 16 0.61 22.90 103.26
N VAL A 17 0.40 23.41 104.48
CA VAL A 17 1.00 24.67 104.90
C VAL A 17 1.47 24.50 106.33
N GLY A 18 2.73 24.11 106.48
CA GLY A 18 3.20 23.80 107.83
C GLY A 18 4.68 23.67 107.94
N GLY A 19 5.43 24.50 107.20
CA GLY A 19 6.81 24.76 107.53
C GLY A 19 7.75 23.62 107.19
N CYS A 20 8.77 23.98 106.43
CA CYS A 20 10.12 23.63 106.84
C CYS A 20 10.23 23.56 108.37
N LYS A 21 10.30 22.36 108.94
CA LYS A 21 11.23 21.96 110.01
C LYS A 21 11.04 20.46 110.35
N PRO A 22 12.12 19.72 110.62
CA PRO A 22 12.17 18.25 110.59
C PRO A 22 11.72 17.63 111.94
N VAL A 23 11.91 16.30 112.10
CA VAL A 23 12.07 15.54 113.38
C VAL A 23 10.75 14.88 113.88
N GLU A 24 10.56 13.58 114.19
CA GLU A 24 11.37 12.36 114.49
C GLU A 24 10.50 11.10 114.15
N GLU A 25 10.99 10.02 113.52
CA GLU A 25 10.18 8.82 113.15
C GLU A 25 9.86 7.83 114.32
N PRO A 26 8.62 7.26 114.42
CA PRO A 26 8.17 6.29 115.46
C PRO A 26 8.63 4.83 115.24
N LYS A 27 8.56 4.02 116.32
CA LYS A 27 9.42 2.84 116.50
C LYS A 27 8.94 1.50 115.84
N ASP A 28 7.64 1.26 115.61
CA ASP A 28 7.09 0.12 114.81
C ASP A 28 5.70 0.45 114.16
N PRO A 29 5.49 0.29 112.84
CA PRO A 29 4.29 0.70 112.08
C PRO A 29 3.06 -0.23 112.02
N ASN A 30 3.12 -1.48 112.52
CA ASN A 30 2.08 -2.49 112.24
C ASN A 30 0.71 -2.31 112.90
N ASP A 31 0.52 -1.35 113.80
CA ASP A 31 -0.63 -1.31 114.71
C ASP A 31 -1.96 -0.79 114.11
N VAL A 32 -1.97 -0.37 112.85
CA VAL A 32 -3.11 0.33 112.19
C VAL A 32 -4.35 -0.54 111.90
N PHE A 33 -4.24 -1.87 111.85
CA PHE A 33 -5.29 -2.74 111.25
C PHE A 33 -6.25 -3.42 112.23
N ASN A 34 -6.12 -3.12 113.51
CA ASN A 34 -6.96 -3.74 114.53
C ASN A 34 -8.42 -3.23 114.41
N GLY A 35 -9.36 -4.06 113.91
CA GLY A 35 -10.81 -3.75 113.92
C GLY A 35 -11.72 -4.24 112.78
N LEU A 36 -11.23 -5.01 111.79
CA LEU A 36 -11.97 -5.30 110.53
C LEU A 36 -12.98 -6.50 110.54
N PRO A 37 -14.15 -6.43 109.82
CA PRO A 37 -15.21 -7.48 109.76
C PRO A 37 -14.83 -8.81 109.08
N SER A 38 -15.76 -9.77 108.96
CA SER A 38 -15.56 -11.08 108.29
C SER A 38 -16.30 -11.16 106.96
N LEU A 39 -15.72 -11.85 105.96
CA LEU A 39 -16.26 -11.88 104.59
C LEU A 39 -17.65 -12.51 104.46
N ASP A 40 -17.87 -13.64 105.11
CA ASP A 40 -19.08 -14.44 104.92
C ASP A 40 -20.36 -13.79 105.47
N GLY A 41 -20.22 -12.72 106.25
CA GLY A 41 -21.34 -12.00 106.88
C GLY A 41 -21.67 -10.66 106.23
N LEU A 42 -21.07 -10.35 105.08
CA LEU A 42 -21.05 -9.01 104.55
C LEU A 42 -22.34 -8.65 103.78
N ILE A 43 -22.94 -7.53 104.16
CA ILE A 43 -24.12 -6.94 103.50
C ILE A 43 -23.86 -5.49 103.19
N LEU A 44 -24.58 -4.90 102.22
CA LEU A 44 -24.40 -3.52 101.73
C LEU A 44 -24.28 -2.41 102.81
N GLU A 45 -24.60 -2.71 104.07
CA GLU A 45 -24.55 -1.83 105.24
C GLU A 45 -23.17 -1.78 105.98
N ASP A 46 -22.21 -2.70 105.74
CA ASP A 46 -20.91 -2.77 106.47
C ASP A 46 -19.77 -1.89 105.91
N GLU A 47 -20.00 -1.15 104.81
CA GLU A 47 -19.01 -0.42 103.99
C GLU A 47 -18.17 0.62 104.74
N GLU A 48 -18.77 1.45 105.61
CA GLU A 48 -18.12 2.62 106.22
C GLU A 48 -16.89 2.26 107.07
N LYS A 49 -16.96 1.14 107.79
CA LYS A 49 -15.89 0.68 108.69
C LYS A 49 -14.62 0.31 107.95
N ILE A 50 -14.77 -0.19 106.73
CA ILE A 50 -13.67 -0.73 105.94
C ILE A 50 -12.80 0.44 105.45
N ILE A 51 -13.42 1.53 104.98
CA ILE A 51 -12.74 2.74 104.47
C ILE A 51 -11.81 3.42 105.50
N GLU A 52 -12.17 3.44 106.78
CA GLU A 52 -11.42 4.18 107.81
C GLU A 52 -10.01 3.64 108.03
N VAL A 53 -9.87 2.31 108.08
CA VAL A 53 -8.58 1.63 108.29
C VAL A 53 -7.64 1.85 107.11
N ARG A 54 -8.17 1.93 105.88
CA ARG A 54 -7.38 2.19 104.67
C ARG A 54 -6.62 3.50 104.75
N ASN A 55 -7.26 4.55 105.26
CA ASN A 55 -6.69 5.90 105.28
C ASN A 55 -5.47 6.02 106.20
N GLN A 56 -5.51 5.36 107.35
CA GLN A 56 -4.42 5.43 108.32
C GLN A 56 -3.14 4.77 107.77
N TYR A 57 -3.30 3.62 107.12
CA TYR A 57 -2.19 2.89 106.52
C TYR A 57 -1.39 3.75 105.53
N GLU A 58 -2.07 4.63 104.78
CA GLU A 58 -1.42 5.42 103.73
C GLU A 58 -0.48 6.50 104.24
N THR A 59 -0.67 6.96 105.48
CA THR A 59 0.11 8.05 106.06
C THR A 59 1.48 7.61 106.57
N LEU A 60 1.72 6.31 106.64
CA LEU A 60 2.99 5.76 107.06
C LEU A 60 4.10 6.13 106.09
N SER A 61 5.25 6.53 106.65
CA SER A 61 6.45 6.84 105.87
C SER A 61 6.90 5.63 105.06
N SER A 62 7.77 5.84 104.07
CA SER A 62 8.23 4.73 103.22
C SER A 62 9.01 3.69 104.01
N GLU A 63 9.82 4.17 104.94
CA GLU A 63 10.55 3.32 105.87
C GLU A 63 9.58 2.56 106.77
N ASP A 64 8.44 3.16 107.12
CA ASP A 64 7.44 2.54 107.98
C ASP A 64 6.51 1.56 107.28
N LYS A 65 6.04 1.90 106.08
CA LYS A 65 5.32 0.96 105.23
C LYS A 65 6.18 -0.29 104.96
N SER A 66 7.51 -0.15 104.87
CA SER A 66 8.43 -1.28 104.67
C SER A 66 8.47 -2.27 105.84
N LYS A 67 7.92 -1.87 107.00
CA LYS A 67 7.78 -2.72 108.18
C LYS A 67 6.37 -3.34 108.28
N ILE A 68 5.37 -2.88 107.51
CA ILE A 68 3.99 -3.41 107.55
C ILE A 68 3.93 -4.87 107.08
N THR A 69 3.22 -5.68 107.84
CA THR A 69 2.90 -7.06 107.49
C THR A 69 1.84 -7.11 106.42
N ILE A 70 2.09 -7.98 105.44
CA ILE A 70 1.23 -8.17 104.28
C ILE A 70 -0.20 -8.60 104.66
N HIS A 71 -0.35 -9.49 105.64
CA HIS A 71 -1.64 -10.11 105.96
C HIS A 71 -2.74 -9.11 106.36
N ASN A 72 -2.38 -8.08 107.11
CA ASN A 72 -3.34 -7.11 107.60
C ASN A 72 -3.92 -6.25 106.49
N LEU A 73 -3.08 -5.90 105.53
CA LEU A 73 -3.48 -5.15 104.37
C LEU A 73 -4.36 -5.99 103.43
N GLU A 74 -4.19 -7.31 103.36
CA GLU A 74 -5.00 -8.22 102.53
C GLU A 74 -6.46 -8.28 102.97
N LYS A 75 -6.74 -8.56 104.24
CA LYS A 75 -8.12 -8.76 104.73
C LYS A 75 -9.01 -7.53 104.53
N LEU A 76 -8.46 -6.34 104.80
CA LEU A 76 -9.15 -5.07 104.59
C LEU A 76 -9.69 -4.97 103.16
N THR A 77 -8.84 -5.37 102.22
CA THR A 77 -9.08 -5.28 100.79
C THR A 77 -10.22 -6.22 100.34
N GLU A 78 -10.36 -7.41 100.94
CA GLU A 78 -11.37 -8.38 100.50
C GLU A 78 -12.81 -7.97 100.86
N LEU A 79 -13.02 -7.28 101.98
CA LEU A 79 -14.35 -6.86 102.41
C LEU A 79 -14.87 -5.70 101.58
N GLU A 80 -14.01 -4.72 101.33
CA GLU A 80 -14.26 -3.62 100.38
C GLU A 80 -14.82 -4.14 99.06
N ALA A 81 -14.35 -5.31 98.59
CA ALA A 81 -14.74 -5.87 97.30
C ALA A 81 -16.17 -6.46 97.25
N LYS A 82 -16.65 -7.12 98.30
CA LYS A 82 -17.90 -7.90 98.23
C LYS A 82 -19.17 -7.05 98.40
N ILE A 83 -19.09 -5.90 99.09
CA ILE A 83 -20.19 -4.91 99.13
C ILE A 83 -20.53 -4.42 97.74
N GLU A 84 -19.49 -4.01 97.02
CA GLU A 84 -19.66 -3.43 95.70
C GLU A 84 -20.32 -4.41 94.72
N GLU A 85 -20.16 -5.73 94.92
CA GLU A 85 -20.80 -6.77 94.09
C GLU A 85 -22.34 -6.78 94.18
N LEU A 86 -22.93 -6.61 95.38
CA LEU A 86 -24.38 -6.73 95.56
C LEU A 86 -25.16 -5.52 95.04
N LYS A 87 -24.62 -4.31 95.20
CA LYS A 87 -25.20 -3.08 94.62
C LYS A 87 -25.26 -3.18 93.11
N LEU A 88 -24.24 -3.82 92.53
CA LEU A 88 -24.14 -4.02 91.10
C LEU A 88 -25.28 -4.90 90.55
N GLU A 89 -25.70 -5.94 91.27
CA GLU A 89 -26.71 -6.89 90.77
C GLU A 89 -28.13 -6.30 90.69
N GLN A 90 -28.56 -5.53 91.69
CA GLN A 90 -29.90 -4.90 91.66
C GLN A 90 -30.02 -3.84 90.55
N ALA A 91 -28.94 -3.09 90.29
CA ALA A 91 -28.94 -2.08 89.23
C ALA A 91 -29.20 -2.70 87.85
N LYS A 92 -28.71 -3.93 87.62
CA LYS A 92 -28.86 -4.65 86.34
C LYS A 92 -30.32 -4.98 86.01
N GLU A 93 -31.11 -5.45 86.98
CA GLU A 93 -32.52 -5.82 86.75
C GLU A 93 -33.40 -4.62 86.38
N ILE A 94 -33.15 -3.46 86.99
CA ILE A 94 -33.89 -2.22 86.69
C ILE A 94 -33.59 -1.76 85.26
N GLU A 95 -32.31 -1.74 84.89
CA GLU A 95 -31.88 -1.31 83.56
C GLU A 95 -32.40 -2.25 82.46
N ALA A 96 -32.43 -3.57 82.70
CA ALA A 96 -33.04 -4.55 81.79
C ALA A 96 -34.52 -4.23 81.50
N LYS A 97 -35.30 -3.88 82.54
CA LYS A 97 -36.73 -3.58 82.41
C LYS A 97 -37.00 -2.28 81.65
N ASP A 98 -36.17 -1.27 81.86
CA ASP A 98 -36.28 0.02 81.15
C ASP A 98 -36.04 -0.17 79.65
N PHE A 99 -35.10 -1.03 79.26
CA PHE A 99 -34.89 -1.39 77.86
C PHE A 99 -36.11 -2.11 77.26
N GLN A 100 -36.69 -3.09 77.97
CA GLN A 100 -37.89 -3.80 77.52
C GLN A 100 -39.08 -2.84 77.28
N ILE A 101 -39.24 -1.81 78.12
CA ILE A 101 -40.27 -0.77 77.95
C ILE A 101 -39.99 0.09 76.71
N ALA A 102 -38.73 0.41 76.43
CA ALA A 102 -38.36 1.17 75.24
C ALA A 102 -38.67 0.38 73.95
N VAL A 103 -38.32 -0.91 73.91
CA VAL A 103 -38.65 -1.80 72.79
C VAL A 103 -40.16 -1.93 72.60
N ALA A 104 -40.95 -2.01 73.67
CA ALA A 104 -42.41 -2.16 73.60
C ALA A 104 -43.13 -0.95 72.94
N LYS A 105 -42.42 0.17 72.71
CA LYS A 105 -42.95 1.35 72.01
C LYS A 105 -42.71 1.33 70.50
N ILE A 106 -41.94 0.36 69.98
CA ILE A 106 -41.77 0.18 68.54
C ILE A 106 -43.14 -0.19 67.94
N PRO A 107 -43.56 0.42 66.81
CA PRO A 107 -44.79 0.05 66.12
C PRO A 107 -44.86 -1.45 65.78
N SER A 108 -46.07 -1.95 65.52
CA SER A 108 -46.23 -3.33 65.04
C SER A 108 -45.56 -3.48 63.67
N LEU A 109 -45.07 -4.67 63.33
CA LEU A 109 -44.29 -4.87 62.08
C LEU A 109 -45.01 -4.39 60.81
N ASN A 110 -46.35 -4.43 60.76
CA ASN A 110 -47.11 -3.97 59.60
C ASN A 110 -47.31 -2.45 59.54
N ASP A 111 -47.08 -1.76 60.67
CA ASP A 111 -47.28 -0.31 60.80
C ASP A 111 -45.96 0.46 60.82
N ILE A 112 -44.81 -0.23 60.79
CA ILE A 112 -43.49 0.40 60.66
C ILE A 112 -43.39 1.10 59.31
N SER A 113 -42.86 2.32 59.33
CA SER A 113 -42.56 3.13 58.17
C SER A 113 -41.10 3.60 58.19
N LEU A 114 -40.64 4.20 57.09
CA LEU A 114 -39.29 4.78 57.04
C LEU A 114 -39.11 5.95 58.04
N ASP A 115 -40.20 6.56 58.53
CA ASP A 115 -40.13 7.63 59.54
C ASP A 115 -39.74 7.10 60.93
N ASP A 116 -39.93 5.81 61.19
CA ASP A 116 -39.61 5.16 62.47
C ASP A 116 -38.12 4.81 62.62
N GLU A 117 -37.34 4.93 61.54
CA GLU A 117 -35.93 4.51 61.45
C GLU A 117 -35.05 5.13 62.54
N ALA A 118 -35.19 6.44 62.77
CA ALA A 118 -34.41 7.15 63.77
C ALA A 118 -34.70 6.63 65.20
N TYR A 119 -35.95 6.26 65.47
CA TYR A 119 -36.35 5.76 66.78
C TYR A 119 -35.83 4.33 67.00
N ILE A 120 -36.00 3.45 66.02
CA ILE A 120 -35.48 2.08 66.06
C ILE A 120 -33.96 2.06 66.24
N ALA A 121 -33.22 2.90 65.49
CA ALA A 121 -31.78 3.05 65.64
C ALA A 121 -31.37 3.54 67.05
N SER A 122 -32.17 4.43 67.66
CA SER A 122 -31.91 4.89 69.04
C SER A 122 -32.04 3.76 70.07
N ILE A 123 -32.99 2.83 69.87
CA ILE A 123 -33.16 1.66 70.74
C ILE A 123 -32.02 0.66 70.53
N ARG A 124 -31.53 0.48 69.30
CA ARG A 124 -30.31 -0.31 69.03
C ARG A 124 -29.09 0.27 69.73
N SER A 125 -28.92 1.59 69.72
CA SER A 125 -27.86 2.23 70.51
C SER A 125 -28.02 1.94 71.99
N TYR A 126 -29.24 2.04 72.54
CA TYR A 126 -29.51 1.72 73.93
C TYR A 126 -29.13 0.26 74.25
N TYR A 127 -29.54 -0.72 73.42
CA TYR A 127 -29.13 -2.12 73.60
C TYR A 127 -27.60 -2.28 73.59
N ASN A 128 -26.90 -1.62 72.66
CA ASN A 128 -25.47 -1.74 72.52
C ASN A 128 -24.72 -1.24 73.78
N ASP A 129 -25.25 -0.19 74.41
CA ASP A 129 -24.70 0.42 75.63
C ASP A 129 -24.96 -0.42 76.90
N LEU A 130 -25.88 -1.38 76.87
CA LEU A 130 -26.11 -2.29 78.01
C LEU A 130 -24.88 -3.16 78.30
N ALA A 131 -24.61 -3.35 79.60
CA ALA A 131 -23.59 -4.29 80.06
C ALA A 131 -23.91 -5.74 79.65
N SER A 132 -22.87 -6.57 79.50
CA SER A 132 -23.01 -7.92 78.93
C SER A 132 -23.88 -8.87 79.76
N ASP A 133 -23.87 -8.69 81.07
CA ASP A 133 -24.72 -9.42 82.02
C ASP A 133 -26.19 -8.96 81.94
N ILE A 134 -26.45 -7.69 81.64
CA ILE A 134 -27.82 -7.16 81.43
C ILE A 134 -28.39 -7.66 80.10
N LYS A 135 -27.57 -7.79 79.05
CA LYS A 135 -28.00 -8.25 77.72
C LYS A 135 -28.67 -9.63 77.74
N VAL A 136 -28.25 -10.50 78.66
CA VAL A 136 -28.84 -11.84 78.86
C VAL A 136 -30.30 -11.77 79.36
N LEU A 137 -30.68 -10.67 80.03
CA LEU A 137 -32.02 -10.48 80.59
C LEU A 137 -33.03 -9.90 79.57
N VAL A 138 -32.59 -9.49 78.38
CA VAL A 138 -33.42 -8.77 77.40
C VAL A 138 -33.51 -9.43 76.02
N GLU A 139 -33.19 -10.74 75.94
CA GLU A 139 -33.14 -11.49 74.67
C GLU A 139 -34.46 -11.43 73.86
N GLU A 140 -35.61 -11.48 74.51
CA GLU A 140 -36.93 -11.41 73.83
C GLU A 140 -37.20 -10.01 73.25
N ALA A 141 -36.81 -8.96 73.96
CA ALA A 141 -36.95 -7.59 73.50
C ALA A 141 -35.97 -7.29 72.36
N LEU A 142 -34.75 -7.84 72.42
CA LEU A 142 -33.78 -7.77 71.33
C LEU A 142 -34.34 -8.37 70.03
N LEU A 143 -34.97 -9.55 70.11
CA LEU A 143 -35.58 -10.20 68.94
C LEU A 143 -36.68 -9.33 68.30
N THR A 144 -37.42 -8.56 69.11
CA THR A 144 -38.44 -7.63 68.61
C THR A 144 -37.82 -6.44 67.87
N LEU A 145 -36.74 -5.88 68.43
CA LEU A 145 -35.96 -4.82 67.77
C LEU A 145 -35.35 -5.31 66.44
N GLU A 146 -34.78 -6.51 66.41
CA GLU A 146 -34.18 -7.10 65.21
C GLU A 146 -35.19 -7.27 64.07
N LYS A 147 -36.41 -7.71 64.38
CA LYS A 147 -37.50 -7.82 63.39
C LYS A 147 -37.93 -6.44 62.85
N ALA A 148 -37.93 -5.41 63.70
CA ALA A 148 -38.27 -4.06 63.27
C ALA A 148 -37.20 -3.47 62.33
N GLU A 149 -35.93 -3.73 62.59
CA GLU A 149 -34.82 -3.36 61.71
C GLU A 149 -34.86 -4.12 60.38
N GLU A 150 -35.17 -5.41 60.40
CA GLU A 150 -35.36 -6.21 59.19
C GLU A 150 -36.51 -5.64 58.33
N GLN A 151 -37.61 -5.22 58.95
CA GLN A 151 -38.72 -4.58 58.26
C GLN A 151 -38.34 -3.23 57.63
N LEU A 152 -37.53 -2.40 58.30
CA LEU A 152 -37.02 -1.15 57.72
C LEU A 152 -36.14 -1.40 56.49
N LEU A 153 -35.30 -2.44 56.51
CA LEU A 153 -34.51 -2.83 55.35
C LEU A 153 -35.42 -3.21 54.16
N ILE A 154 -36.50 -3.94 54.42
CA ILE A 154 -37.50 -4.29 53.40
C ILE A 154 -38.17 -3.03 52.82
N LEU A 155 -38.57 -2.08 53.66
CA LEU A 155 -39.21 -0.83 53.22
C LEU A 155 -38.27 0.04 52.38
N HIS A 156 -36.99 0.12 52.78
CA HIS A 156 -35.98 0.84 52.01
C HIS A 156 -35.80 0.20 50.63
N GLU A 157 -35.75 -1.12 50.55
CA GLU A 157 -35.68 -1.84 49.27
C GLU A 157 -36.94 -1.60 48.44
N GLN A 158 -38.15 -1.69 49.02
CA GLN A 158 -39.41 -1.40 48.32
C GLN A 158 -39.47 0.03 47.78
N ASN A 159 -38.97 1.02 48.51
CA ASN A 159 -38.91 2.41 48.05
C ASN A 159 -37.96 2.57 46.85
N LYS A 160 -36.82 1.88 46.85
CA LYS A 160 -35.92 1.84 45.68
C LYS A 160 -36.61 1.22 44.47
N GLN A 161 -37.29 0.08 44.65
CA GLN A 161 -38.05 -0.59 43.59
C GLN A 161 -39.17 0.32 43.04
N ALA A 162 -39.89 1.05 43.89
CA ALA A 162 -40.96 1.97 43.46
C ALA A 162 -40.43 3.13 42.62
N LYS A 163 -39.28 3.71 42.98
CA LYS A 163 -38.63 4.77 42.19
C LYS A 163 -38.17 4.28 40.82
N ALA A 164 -37.58 3.08 40.76
CA ALA A 164 -37.21 2.46 39.49
C ALA A 164 -38.44 2.13 38.63
N GLN A 165 -39.53 1.62 39.24
CA GLN A 165 -40.76 1.30 38.53
C GLN A 165 -41.43 2.54 37.92
N LYS A 166 -41.38 3.71 38.59
CA LYS A 166 -41.88 4.96 38.02
C LYS A 166 -41.24 5.27 36.67
N ILE A 167 -39.91 5.17 36.57
CA ILE A 167 -39.18 5.39 35.30
C ILE A 167 -39.64 4.41 34.23
N ILE A 168 -39.82 3.13 34.59
CA ILE A 168 -40.31 2.10 33.67
C ILE A 168 -41.72 2.45 33.15
N ASP A 169 -42.62 2.87 34.04
CA ASP A 169 -43.99 3.24 33.68
C ASP A 169 -44.02 4.48 32.78
N ASP A 170 -43.17 5.48 33.06
CA ASP A 170 -43.05 6.69 32.24
C ASP A 170 -42.54 6.35 30.82
N ILE A 171 -41.54 5.46 30.69
CA ILE A 171 -41.06 4.96 29.38
C ILE A 171 -42.17 4.21 28.63
N LEU A 172 -42.93 3.36 29.33
CA LEU A 172 -44.02 2.58 28.73
C LEU A 172 -45.24 3.45 28.37
N GLY A 173 -45.37 4.62 28.98
CA GLY A 173 -46.39 5.62 28.70
C GLY A 173 -46.14 6.43 27.42
N LEU A 174 -44.94 6.36 26.83
CA LEU A 174 -44.62 7.06 25.60
C LEU A 174 -45.46 6.58 24.41
N PRO A 175 -45.84 7.46 23.45
CA PRO A 175 -46.48 7.05 22.20
C PRO A 175 -45.65 6.02 21.45
N THR A 176 -46.23 5.30 20.49
CA THR A 176 -45.43 4.37 19.66
C THR A 176 -44.37 5.12 18.84
N LEU A 177 -43.26 4.45 18.50
CA LEU A 177 -42.19 5.04 17.68
C LEU A 177 -42.68 5.54 16.30
N GLU A 178 -43.77 4.99 15.77
CA GLU A 178 -44.38 5.42 14.51
C GLU A 178 -45.21 6.70 14.66
N SER A 179 -45.80 6.91 15.84
CA SER A 179 -46.69 8.04 16.12
C SER A 179 -46.02 9.20 16.86
N ILE A 180 -44.80 9.01 17.37
CA ILE A 180 -44.08 10.05 18.11
C ILE A 180 -43.69 11.21 17.19
N THR A 181 -43.80 12.44 17.70
CA THR A 181 -43.54 13.68 16.95
C THR A 181 -42.55 14.56 17.71
N ILE A 182 -42.01 15.58 17.04
CA ILE A 182 -41.06 16.53 17.66
C ILE A 182 -41.63 17.19 18.94
N ALA A 183 -42.96 17.30 19.07
CA ALA A 183 -43.60 17.85 20.27
C ALA A 183 -43.40 16.98 21.53
N ASP A 184 -43.05 15.70 21.36
CA ASP A 184 -42.79 14.77 22.46
C ASP A 184 -41.33 14.82 22.95
N TYR A 185 -40.47 15.65 22.34
CA TYR A 185 -39.03 15.74 22.66
C TYR A 185 -38.79 16.02 24.14
N ASP A 186 -39.40 17.09 24.67
CA ASP A 186 -39.21 17.50 26.07
C ASP A 186 -39.68 16.42 27.05
N VAL A 187 -40.70 15.64 26.69
CA VAL A 187 -41.21 14.54 27.54
C VAL A 187 -40.16 13.44 27.67
N VAL A 188 -39.53 13.04 26.56
CA VAL A 188 -38.48 12.01 26.55
C VAL A 188 -37.22 12.49 27.27
N GLU A 189 -36.80 13.74 27.06
CA GLU A 189 -35.64 14.31 27.79
C GLU A 189 -35.89 14.35 29.30
N ASN A 190 -37.08 14.76 29.74
CA ASN A 190 -37.41 14.79 31.16
C ASN A 190 -37.31 13.39 31.81
N ILE A 191 -37.70 12.32 31.10
CA ILE A 191 -37.55 10.93 31.60
C ILE A 191 -36.07 10.57 31.73
N ILE A 192 -35.23 10.98 30.78
CA ILE A 192 -33.77 10.76 30.84
C ILE A 192 -33.18 11.50 32.04
N ASP A 193 -33.52 12.78 32.21
CA ASP A 193 -33.05 13.60 33.34
C ASP A 193 -33.49 13.03 34.70
N GLU A 194 -34.74 12.56 34.81
CA GLU A 194 -35.25 11.91 36.02
C GLU A 194 -34.50 10.60 36.34
N TYR A 195 -34.17 9.78 35.33
CA TYR A 195 -33.37 8.58 35.51
C TYR A 195 -31.92 8.91 35.92
N ASP A 196 -31.29 9.87 35.27
CA ASP A 196 -29.91 10.29 35.53
C ASP A 196 -29.74 10.91 36.93
N ALA A 197 -30.81 11.50 37.47
CA ALA A 197 -30.84 12.02 38.84
C ALA A 197 -30.95 10.93 39.93
N LEU A 198 -31.25 9.67 39.58
CA LEU A 198 -31.35 8.57 40.55
C LEU A 198 -29.97 8.10 41.04
N PRO A 199 -29.84 7.71 42.32
CA PRO A 199 -28.66 7.01 42.80
C PRO A 199 -28.37 5.71 42.02
N ASN A 200 -27.08 5.36 41.85
CA ASN A 200 -26.65 4.20 41.05
C ASN A 200 -27.31 2.87 41.44
N ASP A 201 -27.55 2.65 42.73
CA ASP A 201 -28.18 1.42 43.21
C ASP A 201 -29.66 1.32 42.79
N ILE A 202 -30.33 2.46 42.57
CA ILE A 202 -31.69 2.51 42.03
C ILE A 202 -31.68 2.41 40.49
N GLN A 203 -30.72 3.06 39.83
CA GLN A 203 -30.56 2.96 38.37
C GLN A 203 -30.36 1.52 37.90
N LEU A 204 -29.66 0.69 38.67
CA LEU A 204 -29.43 -0.74 38.38
C LEU A 204 -30.70 -1.59 38.44
N LEU A 205 -31.78 -1.09 39.06
CA LEU A 205 -33.08 -1.77 39.09
C LEU A 205 -33.90 -1.54 37.82
N VAL A 206 -33.58 -0.52 37.02
CA VAL A 206 -34.21 -0.30 35.71
C VAL A 206 -33.52 -1.20 34.70
N ASP A 207 -34.24 -2.21 34.19
CA ASP A 207 -33.67 -3.17 33.25
C ASP A 207 -33.18 -2.47 31.97
N GLN A 208 -32.04 -2.95 31.46
CA GLN A 208 -31.37 -2.38 30.29
C GLN A 208 -32.27 -2.35 29.04
N SER A 209 -33.26 -3.24 28.92
CA SER A 209 -34.22 -3.22 27.81
C SER A 209 -35.08 -1.95 27.77
N TYR A 210 -35.47 -1.38 28.92
CA TYR A 210 -36.22 -0.13 28.97
C TYR A 210 -35.36 1.07 28.58
N LEU A 211 -34.09 1.08 29.00
CA LEU A 211 -33.13 2.11 28.59
C LEU A 211 -32.88 2.06 27.07
N GLN A 212 -32.80 0.86 26.49
CA GLN A 212 -32.71 0.70 25.04
C GLN A 212 -33.97 1.23 24.32
N ILE A 213 -35.16 1.08 24.90
CA ILE A 213 -36.39 1.66 24.36
C ILE A 213 -36.31 3.19 24.40
N LEU A 214 -35.95 3.77 25.55
CA LEU A 214 -35.82 5.22 25.73
C LEU A 214 -34.79 5.83 24.77
N MET A 215 -33.63 5.18 24.59
CA MET A 215 -32.63 5.58 23.61
C MET A 215 -33.17 5.55 22.18
N ARG A 216 -34.03 4.57 21.81
CA ARG A 216 -34.65 4.54 20.48
C ARG A 216 -35.61 5.72 20.28
N TYR A 217 -36.36 6.10 21.31
CA TYR A 217 -37.23 7.28 21.27
C TYR A 217 -36.43 8.57 21.11
N HIS A 218 -35.42 8.79 21.94
CA HIS A 218 -34.53 9.94 21.83
C HIS A 218 -33.91 10.03 20.43
N ASN A 219 -33.32 8.94 19.94
CA ASN A 219 -32.71 8.91 18.61
C ASN A 219 -33.74 9.17 17.48
N ARG A 220 -34.97 8.67 17.60
CA ARG A 220 -36.04 8.94 16.64
C ARG A 220 -36.41 10.42 16.64
N LEU A 221 -36.53 11.05 17.80
CA LEU A 221 -36.90 12.46 17.95
C LEU A 221 -35.80 13.41 17.48
N VAL A 222 -34.55 13.16 17.85
CA VAL A 222 -33.38 13.88 17.31
C VAL A 222 -33.37 13.77 15.78
N GLY A 223 -33.62 12.56 15.25
CA GLY A 223 -33.66 12.37 13.81
C GLY A 223 -34.82 13.09 13.11
N LEU A 224 -35.98 13.27 13.76
CA LEU A 224 -37.08 14.08 13.26
C LEU A 224 -36.75 15.58 13.26
N LEU A 225 -36.05 16.07 14.30
CA LEU A 225 -35.55 17.45 14.36
C LEU A 225 -34.55 17.75 13.24
N GLU A 226 -33.63 16.81 12.96
CA GLU A 226 -32.69 16.93 11.84
C GLU A 226 -33.40 17.04 10.49
N ILE A 227 -34.43 16.22 10.26
CA ILE A 227 -35.28 16.30 9.05
C ILE A 227 -35.97 17.67 8.97
N ALA A 228 -36.61 18.13 10.03
CA ALA A 228 -37.33 19.40 10.05
C ALA A 228 -36.39 20.59 9.76
N ASN A 229 -35.16 20.57 10.31
CA ASN A 229 -34.14 21.58 10.05
C ASN A 229 -33.67 21.56 8.60
N PHE A 230 -33.45 20.37 8.03
CA PHE A 230 -33.12 20.22 6.61
C PHE A 230 -34.22 20.81 5.71
N VAL A 231 -35.47 20.43 5.94
CA VAL A 231 -36.62 20.92 5.17
C VAL A 231 -36.77 22.44 5.32
N ALA A 232 -36.64 22.99 6.52
CA ALA A 232 -36.69 24.44 6.74
C ALA A 232 -35.66 25.19 5.88
N LYS A 233 -34.40 24.73 5.87
CA LYS A 233 -33.33 25.34 5.06
C LYS A 233 -33.56 25.17 3.54
N LEU A 234 -34.16 24.06 3.11
CA LEU A 234 -34.53 23.85 1.71
C LEU A 234 -35.55 24.90 1.26
N HIS A 235 -36.56 25.18 2.09
CA HIS A 235 -37.59 26.19 1.83
C HIS A 235 -37.13 27.65 2.03
N GLU A 236 -35.93 27.87 2.57
CA GLU A 236 -35.26 29.19 2.61
C GLU A 236 -34.51 29.54 1.32
N LEU A 237 -34.38 28.61 0.38
CA LEU A 237 -33.82 28.92 -0.94
C LEU A 237 -34.77 29.83 -1.74
N PRO A 238 -34.23 30.73 -2.60
CA PRO A 238 -35.07 31.51 -3.49
C PRO A 238 -35.83 30.56 -4.44
N PRO A 239 -37.01 30.95 -4.96
CA PRO A 239 -37.72 30.13 -5.95
C PRO A 239 -36.81 29.75 -7.13
N ILE A 240 -37.00 28.55 -7.69
CA ILE A 240 -36.17 28.02 -8.80
C ILE A 240 -35.99 29.04 -9.94
N SER A 241 -37.05 29.78 -10.29
CA SER A 241 -37.02 30.81 -11.35
C SER A 241 -36.17 32.05 -11.04
N GLN A 242 -35.68 32.19 -9.81
CA GLN A 242 -34.82 33.27 -9.33
C GLN A 242 -33.44 32.76 -8.88
N LEU A 243 -33.16 31.48 -9.07
CA LEU A 243 -31.91 30.85 -8.66
C LEU A 243 -30.74 31.42 -9.48
N THR A 244 -29.59 31.57 -8.83
CA THR A 244 -28.37 32.05 -9.48
C THR A 244 -27.18 31.16 -9.13
N LEU A 245 -26.06 31.31 -9.84
CA LEU A 245 -24.82 30.60 -9.49
C LEU A 245 -24.30 30.90 -8.08
N ALA A 246 -24.68 32.03 -7.47
CA ALA A 246 -24.31 32.34 -6.09
C ALA A 246 -24.96 31.37 -5.07
N ASP A 247 -26.05 30.68 -5.46
CA ASP A 247 -26.77 29.74 -4.62
C ASP A 247 -26.21 28.31 -4.70
N GLU A 248 -25.28 28.02 -5.61
CA GLU A 248 -24.69 26.67 -5.81
C GLU A 248 -24.20 26.06 -4.49
N THR A 249 -23.43 26.82 -3.71
CA THR A 249 -22.87 26.32 -2.44
C THR A 249 -23.96 25.96 -1.43
N ARG A 250 -25.08 26.68 -1.43
CA ARG A 250 -26.22 26.41 -0.54
C ARG A 250 -26.93 25.12 -0.96
N VAL A 251 -27.19 24.95 -2.26
CA VAL A 251 -27.83 23.75 -2.82
C VAL A 251 -26.96 22.51 -2.58
N VAL A 252 -25.66 22.59 -2.86
CA VAL A 252 -24.71 21.49 -2.59
C VAL A 252 -24.64 21.16 -1.10
N SER A 253 -24.62 22.18 -0.22
CA SER A 253 -24.64 21.97 1.23
C SER A 253 -25.91 21.25 1.69
N LEU A 254 -27.07 21.56 1.10
CA LEU A 254 -28.32 20.87 1.40
C LEU A 254 -28.30 19.41 0.96
N ARG A 255 -27.80 19.11 -0.25
CA ARG A 255 -27.64 17.71 -0.68
C ARG A 255 -26.69 16.94 0.22
N ASN A 256 -25.59 17.54 0.67
CA ASN A 256 -24.68 16.91 1.61
C ASN A 256 -25.36 16.62 2.96
N GLN A 257 -26.10 17.60 3.51
CA GLN A 257 -26.90 17.40 4.72
C GLN A 257 -27.92 16.27 4.54
N PHE A 258 -28.64 16.21 3.41
CA PHE A 258 -29.56 15.12 3.11
C PHE A 258 -28.83 13.76 3.03
N ASN A 259 -27.64 13.72 2.44
CA ASN A 259 -26.85 12.50 2.30
C ASN A 259 -26.30 11.97 3.63
N GLU A 260 -26.06 12.85 4.60
CA GLU A 260 -25.63 12.51 5.96
C GLU A 260 -26.75 11.89 6.80
N LEU A 261 -28.03 12.12 6.43
CA LEU A 261 -29.17 11.49 7.09
C LEU A 261 -29.12 9.95 6.99
N ALA A 262 -29.52 9.27 8.07
CA ALA A 262 -29.72 7.83 8.10
C ALA A 262 -30.82 7.38 7.13
N THR A 263 -30.80 6.12 6.72
CA THR A 263 -31.75 5.57 5.72
C THR A 263 -33.22 5.81 6.07
N TRP A 264 -33.58 5.62 7.35
CA TRP A 264 -34.96 5.84 7.77
C TRP A 264 -35.35 7.33 7.72
N GLN A 265 -34.40 8.24 7.97
CA GLN A 265 -34.63 9.69 7.96
C GLN A 265 -34.86 10.16 6.53
N LYS A 266 -34.04 9.70 5.58
CA LYS A 266 -34.23 9.96 4.15
C LYS A 266 -35.61 9.53 3.66
N ASN A 267 -36.08 8.36 4.11
CA ASN A 267 -37.41 7.84 3.78
C ASN A 267 -38.57 8.60 4.44
N ALA A 268 -38.28 9.42 5.46
CA ALA A 268 -39.25 10.22 6.18
C ALA A 268 -39.34 11.68 5.66
N VAL A 269 -38.43 12.11 4.78
CA VAL A 269 -38.55 13.38 4.05
C VAL A 269 -39.71 13.26 3.05
N GLU A 270 -40.55 14.29 2.94
CA GLU A 270 -41.68 14.28 2.01
C GLU A 270 -41.20 14.21 0.56
N PHE A 271 -41.96 13.50 -0.28
CA PHE A 271 -41.59 13.31 -1.68
C PHE A 271 -41.48 14.64 -2.45
N ASP A 272 -42.35 15.62 -2.13
CA ASP A 272 -42.32 16.94 -2.76
C ASP A 272 -41.05 17.74 -2.39
N ASP A 273 -40.54 17.58 -1.17
CA ASP A 273 -39.26 18.20 -0.74
C ASP A 273 -38.06 17.55 -1.44
N LEU A 274 -38.09 16.22 -1.65
CA LEU A 274 -37.05 15.53 -2.41
C LEU A 274 -37.01 16.00 -3.86
N LEU A 275 -38.18 16.10 -4.50
CA LEU A 275 -38.29 16.64 -5.85
C LEU A 275 -37.81 18.09 -5.92
N LEU A 276 -38.15 18.91 -4.93
CA LEU A 276 -37.70 20.31 -4.88
C LEU A 276 -36.17 20.43 -4.81
N LEU A 277 -35.51 19.59 -3.99
CA LEU A 277 -34.05 19.56 -3.95
C LEU A 277 -33.45 19.12 -5.29
N GLU A 278 -34.03 18.11 -5.95
CA GLU A 278 -33.59 17.67 -7.28
C GLU A 278 -33.78 18.76 -8.34
N ASP A 279 -34.90 19.49 -8.33
CA ASP A 279 -35.16 20.60 -9.24
C ASP A 279 -34.16 21.75 -9.03
N TYR A 280 -33.81 22.08 -7.79
CA TYR A 280 -32.76 23.06 -7.50
C TYR A 280 -31.40 22.63 -8.04
N GLU A 281 -31.04 21.36 -7.88
CA GLU A 281 -29.78 20.83 -8.41
C GLU A 281 -29.76 20.88 -9.94
N LEU A 282 -30.84 20.50 -10.60
CA LEU A 282 -30.96 20.54 -12.06
C LEU A 282 -30.83 21.97 -12.59
N GLU A 283 -31.48 22.95 -11.95
CA GLU A 283 -31.38 24.35 -12.36
C GLU A 283 -29.96 24.89 -12.17
N ILE A 284 -29.29 24.61 -11.04
CA ILE A 284 -27.87 24.98 -10.84
C ILE A 284 -26.99 24.36 -11.93
N GLN A 285 -27.20 23.10 -12.30
CA GLN A 285 -26.43 22.45 -13.36
C GLN A 285 -26.63 23.11 -14.73
N GLU A 286 -27.87 23.49 -15.07
CA GLU A 286 -28.13 24.22 -16.31
C GLU A 286 -27.53 25.63 -16.29
N LEU A 287 -27.61 26.36 -15.17
CA LEU A 287 -26.96 27.67 -15.00
C LEU A 287 -25.43 27.59 -15.17
N ILE A 288 -24.79 26.57 -14.58
CA ILE A 288 -23.33 26.33 -14.74
C ILE A 288 -23.01 26.06 -16.22
N LYS A 289 -23.82 25.22 -16.87
CA LYS A 289 -23.65 24.87 -18.28
C LYS A 289 -23.83 26.09 -19.17
N GLU A 290 -24.79 26.97 -18.89
CA GLU A 290 -24.99 28.23 -19.60
C GLU A 290 -23.82 29.19 -19.43
N ASP A 291 -23.37 29.46 -18.20
CA ASP A 291 -22.20 30.31 -17.92
C ASP A 291 -20.96 29.82 -18.66
N LEU A 292 -20.66 28.52 -18.54
CA LEU A 292 -19.53 27.94 -19.23
C LEU A 292 -19.68 28.04 -20.76
N ASN A 293 -20.88 27.86 -21.31
CA ASN A 293 -21.12 28.02 -22.75
C ASN A 293 -20.93 29.47 -23.20
N GLN A 294 -21.31 30.46 -22.38
CA GLN A 294 -21.08 31.88 -22.68
C GLN A 294 -19.58 32.23 -22.68
N ARG A 295 -18.81 31.62 -21.78
CA ARG A 295 -17.36 31.85 -21.64
C ARG A 295 -16.52 31.05 -22.65
N THR A 296 -17.06 29.95 -23.18
CA THR A 296 -16.31 29.02 -24.07
C THR A 296 -15.68 29.71 -25.29
N PRO A 297 -16.37 30.59 -26.05
CA PRO A 297 -15.76 31.26 -27.20
C PRO A 297 -14.54 32.10 -26.82
N GLN A 298 -14.60 32.88 -25.73
CA GLN A 298 -13.48 33.69 -25.27
C GLN A 298 -12.33 32.80 -24.75
N ALA A 299 -12.65 31.75 -24.00
CA ALA A 299 -11.67 30.77 -23.51
C ALA A 299 -10.91 30.10 -24.67
N MET A 300 -11.59 29.76 -25.77
CA MET A 300 -10.95 29.21 -26.96
C MET A 300 -10.02 30.22 -27.64
N GLU A 301 -10.38 31.51 -27.69
CA GLU A 301 -9.52 32.55 -28.25
C GLU A 301 -8.28 32.79 -27.38
N ASP A 302 -8.45 32.87 -26.06
CA ASP A 302 -7.35 33.03 -25.11
C ASP A 302 -6.40 31.82 -25.18
N LEU A 303 -6.93 30.59 -25.36
CA LEU A 303 -6.12 29.40 -25.56
C LEU A 303 -5.33 29.47 -26.88
N LYS A 304 -5.88 30.00 -27.97
CA LYS A 304 -5.14 30.19 -29.24
C LYS A 304 -3.95 31.12 -29.05
N VAL A 305 -4.12 32.19 -28.27
CA VAL A 305 -3.01 33.11 -27.92
C VAL A 305 -1.94 32.38 -27.10
N TYR A 306 -2.35 31.60 -26.09
CA TYR A 306 -1.41 30.77 -25.33
C TYR A 306 -0.67 29.76 -26.22
N LEU A 307 -1.37 29.11 -27.15
CA LEU A 307 -0.78 28.14 -28.07
C LEU A 307 0.26 28.76 -29.02
N GLU A 308 0.08 30.03 -29.40
CA GLU A 308 1.06 30.78 -30.19
C GLU A 308 2.41 30.89 -29.47
N ASP A 309 2.39 31.18 -28.17
CA ASP A 309 3.59 31.28 -27.34
C ASP A 309 4.12 29.90 -26.92
N TYR A 310 3.22 28.95 -26.70
CA TYR A 310 3.56 27.60 -26.23
C TYR A 310 4.25 26.76 -27.31
N ILE A 311 3.78 26.83 -28.55
CA ILE A 311 4.37 26.11 -29.67
C ILE A 311 5.56 26.94 -30.19
N PRO A 312 6.81 26.48 -30.02
CA PRO A 312 7.98 27.27 -30.42
C PRO A 312 8.09 27.33 -31.95
N ASP A 313 8.61 28.45 -32.47
CA ASP A 313 8.85 28.62 -33.91
C ASP A 313 9.88 27.60 -34.45
N GLU A 314 10.84 27.23 -33.60
CA GLU A 314 11.84 26.19 -33.88
C GLU A 314 11.74 25.06 -32.83
N ILE A 315 11.51 23.84 -33.30
CA ILE A 315 11.41 22.63 -32.47
C ILE A 315 12.72 21.84 -32.56
N ILE A 316 13.43 21.76 -31.45
CA ILE A 316 14.70 21.01 -31.33
C ILE A 316 14.52 19.73 -30.50
N GLU A 317 13.62 19.78 -29.53
CA GLU A 317 13.32 18.71 -28.56
C GLU A 317 11.82 18.43 -28.54
N ASN A 318 11.43 17.34 -27.86
CA ASN A 318 10.02 16.98 -27.73
C ASN A 318 9.21 18.13 -27.14
N VAL A 319 8.01 18.33 -27.67
CA VAL A 319 7.02 19.29 -27.17
C VAL A 319 5.92 18.50 -26.47
N ASP A 320 5.42 18.99 -25.34
CA ASP A 320 4.35 18.30 -24.61
C ASP A 320 2.98 18.63 -25.22
N PHE A 321 2.41 17.69 -25.97
CA PHE A 321 1.09 17.84 -26.58
C PHE A 321 -0.01 17.40 -25.61
N PHE A 322 -0.39 18.29 -24.70
CA PHE A 322 -1.41 18.05 -23.67
C PHE A 322 -2.82 17.89 -24.26
N THR A 323 -3.63 16.99 -23.69
CA THR A 323 -4.97 16.68 -24.24
C THR A 323 -6.11 17.49 -23.63
N SER A 324 -5.86 18.25 -22.57
CA SER A 324 -6.84 19.13 -21.93
C SER A 324 -6.17 20.38 -21.36
N TYR A 325 -6.94 21.47 -21.27
CA TYR A 325 -6.49 22.73 -20.69
C TYR A 325 -7.65 23.50 -20.08
N VAL A 326 -7.45 23.98 -18.85
CA VAL A 326 -8.43 24.81 -18.15
C VAL A 326 -8.00 26.26 -18.24
N ILE A 327 -8.82 27.09 -18.88
CA ILE A 327 -8.57 28.54 -18.98
C ILE A 327 -9.83 29.29 -18.60
N ASN A 328 -9.68 30.28 -17.71
CA ASN A 328 -10.81 31.03 -17.15
C ASN A 328 -11.93 30.09 -16.68
N GLY A 329 -11.61 29.01 -15.94
CA GLY A 329 -12.58 28.04 -15.42
C GLY A 329 -13.30 27.17 -16.46
N VAL A 330 -12.96 27.29 -17.76
CA VAL A 330 -13.51 26.47 -18.84
C VAL A 330 -12.51 25.37 -19.18
N ASP A 331 -12.90 24.11 -19.04
CA ASP A 331 -12.12 22.95 -19.48
C ASP A 331 -12.32 22.71 -20.99
N LEU A 332 -11.22 22.66 -21.73
CA LEU A 332 -11.16 22.46 -23.17
C LEU A 332 -10.38 21.18 -23.48
N THR A 333 -10.87 20.37 -24.42
CA THR A 333 -10.17 19.17 -24.90
C THR A 333 -9.42 19.48 -26.19
N LEU A 334 -8.19 18.97 -26.32
CA LEU A 334 -7.29 19.24 -27.43
C LEU A 334 -6.92 17.94 -28.17
N PHE A 335 -6.93 18.00 -29.49
CA PHE A 335 -6.48 16.92 -30.38
C PHE A 335 -5.41 17.42 -31.33
N TRP A 336 -4.19 16.95 -31.09
CA TRP A 336 -3.01 17.33 -31.87
C TRP A 336 -2.88 16.50 -33.13
N SER A 337 -2.38 17.15 -34.17
CA SER A 337 -2.04 16.52 -35.44
C SER A 337 -0.91 17.29 -36.10
N THR A 338 -0.08 16.58 -36.84
CA THR A 338 1.08 17.14 -37.53
C THR A 338 1.04 16.68 -38.99
N GLY A 339 1.48 17.57 -39.89
CA GLY A 339 1.55 17.24 -41.32
C GLY A 339 2.82 16.48 -41.74
N ASP A 340 3.75 16.24 -40.82
CA ASP A 340 5.09 15.75 -41.11
C ASP A 340 5.55 14.75 -40.05
N SER A 341 6.31 13.75 -40.47
CA SER A 341 6.77 12.65 -39.61
C SER A 341 7.95 12.99 -38.70
N SER A 342 8.55 14.19 -38.82
CA SER A 342 9.59 14.68 -37.90
C SER A 342 9.07 15.06 -36.51
N ILE A 343 7.76 15.15 -36.33
CA ILE A 343 7.12 15.26 -35.03
C ILE A 343 5.79 14.51 -35.06
N ASN A 344 5.56 13.63 -34.09
CA ASN A 344 4.31 12.86 -34.03
C ASN A 344 3.20 13.60 -33.22
N TYR A 345 2.01 13.00 -33.15
CA TYR A 345 0.87 13.57 -32.43
C TYR A 345 1.03 13.56 -30.89
N LEU A 346 2.10 12.95 -30.36
CA LEU A 346 2.51 13.03 -28.96
C LEU A 346 3.58 14.12 -28.74
N GLY A 347 3.91 14.88 -29.78
CA GLY A 347 4.94 15.92 -29.75
C GLY A 347 6.37 15.38 -29.67
N GLN A 348 6.57 14.08 -29.92
CA GLN A 348 7.89 13.47 -29.95
C GLN A 348 8.59 13.77 -31.28
N VAL A 349 9.80 14.31 -31.18
CA VAL A 349 10.60 14.75 -32.31
C VAL A 349 11.52 13.65 -32.79
N VAL A 350 11.51 13.44 -34.10
CA VAL A 350 12.50 12.65 -34.82
C VAL A 350 13.37 13.63 -35.59
N LYS A 351 14.63 13.79 -35.18
CA LYS A 351 15.52 14.83 -35.71
C LYS A 351 15.90 14.54 -37.17
N PRO A 352 15.35 15.28 -38.15
CA PRO A 352 15.63 15.03 -39.56
C PRO A 352 17.07 15.43 -39.95
N ALA A 353 17.50 15.08 -41.17
CA ALA A 353 18.80 15.52 -41.71
C ALA A 353 18.86 17.04 -41.89
N LYS A 354 17.76 17.61 -42.35
CA LYS A 354 17.60 19.01 -42.72
C LYS A 354 16.39 19.55 -42.00
N ASP A 355 16.39 20.84 -41.74
CA ASP A 355 15.24 21.55 -41.19
C ASP A 355 13.99 21.24 -42.01
N ARG A 356 12.88 20.93 -41.31
CA ARG A 356 11.59 20.64 -41.94
C ARG A 356 10.57 21.66 -41.50
N ASN A 357 9.87 22.25 -42.48
CA ASN A 357 8.71 23.09 -42.21
C ASN A 357 7.53 22.18 -41.92
N VAL A 358 6.97 22.28 -40.71
CA VAL A 358 5.87 21.45 -40.24
C VAL A 358 4.72 22.34 -39.81
N THR A 359 3.49 21.98 -40.20
CA THR A 359 2.28 22.56 -39.64
C THR A 359 1.83 21.69 -38.47
N ILE A 360 1.80 22.27 -37.27
CA ILE A 360 1.14 21.69 -36.09
C ILE A 360 -0.28 22.22 -36.07
N THR A 361 -1.24 21.31 -35.98
CA THR A 361 -2.67 21.61 -35.95
C THR A 361 -3.28 21.03 -34.69
N VAL A 362 -3.98 21.87 -33.93
CA VAL A 362 -4.72 21.45 -32.74
C VAL A 362 -6.20 21.76 -32.90
N ARG A 363 -7.04 20.73 -32.74
CA ARG A 363 -8.50 20.86 -32.67
C ARG A 363 -8.91 21.00 -31.22
N ILE A 364 -9.64 22.07 -30.91
CA ILE A 364 -10.06 22.44 -29.55
C ILE A 364 -11.57 22.24 -29.46
N THR A 365 -12.04 21.46 -28.48
CA THR A 365 -13.46 21.10 -28.37
C THR A 365 -14.01 21.29 -26.96
N ARG A 366 -15.26 21.74 -26.88
CA ARG A 366 -16.08 21.68 -25.66
C ARG A 366 -17.57 21.74 -26.02
N GLY A 367 -18.34 20.72 -25.63
CA GLY A 367 -19.77 20.65 -25.93
C GLY A 367 -20.05 20.77 -27.43
N LYS A 368 -20.78 21.82 -27.84
CA LYS A 368 -21.08 22.11 -29.25
C LYS A 368 -19.98 22.89 -29.99
N TYR A 369 -18.98 23.41 -29.28
CA TYR A 369 -17.95 24.28 -29.84
C TYR A 369 -16.76 23.44 -30.33
N LEU A 370 -16.30 23.74 -31.54
CA LEU A 370 -15.13 23.15 -32.18
C LEU A 370 -14.38 24.26 -32.91
N GLU A 371 -13.14 24.46 -32.52
CA GLU A 371 -12.21 25.42 -33.12
C GLU A 371 -10.93 24.70 -33.55
N THR A 372 -10.16 25.31 -34.46
CA THR A 372 -8.86 24.79 -34.88
C THR A 372 -7.83 25.90 -34.83
N TYR A 373 -6.64 25.59 -34.34
CA TYR A 373 -5.47 26.44 -34.40
C TYR A 373 -4.35 25.70 -35.15
N SER A 374 -3.57 26.44 -35.92
CA SER A 374 -2.45 25.87 -36.67
C SER A 374 -1.27 26.83 -36.68
N LYS A 375 -0.08 26.29 -36.41
CA LYS A 375 1.18 27.03 -36.46
C LYS A 375 2.17 26.32 -37.37
N ASN A 376 2.83 27.09 -38.23
CA ASN A 376 3.97 26.61 -38.98
C ASN A 376 5.23 26.76 -38.13
N VAL A 377 5.96 25.67 -37.97
CA VAL A 377 7.19 25.60 -37.19
C VAL A 377 8.29 24.98 -38.01
N ILE A 378 9.53 25.14 -37.56
CA ILE A 378 10.71 24.49 -38.13
C ILE A 378 11.16 23.41 -37.15
N VAL A 379 11.02 22.13 -37.52
CA VAL A 379 11.70 21.05 -36.78
C VAL A 379 13.16 21.03 -37.22
N LYS A 380 14.06 21.33 -36.29
CA LYS A 380 15.49 21.49 -36.57
C LYS A 380 16.15 20.16 -36.88
N GLY A 381 16.85 20.12 -38.01
CA GLY A 381 17.67 18.98 -38.39
C GLY A 381 18.98 18.94 -37.61
N VAL A 382 19.59 17.76 -37.54
CA VAL A 382 20.93 17.56 -36.92
C VAL A 382 22.08 17.67 -37.93
N GLY A 383 21.77 18.06 -39.17
CA GLY A 383 22.70 18.00 -40.29
C GLY A 383 22.80 16.60 -40.89
N GLU A 384 23.20 16.55 -42.16
CA GLU A 384 23.41 15.31 -42.90
C GLU A 384 24.78 14.73 -42.54
N ILE A 385 24.80 13.58 -41.87
CA ILE A 385 26.06 12.84 -41.63
C ILE A 385 26.41 12.12 -42.93
N VAL A 386 27.47 12.58 -43.60
CA VAL A 386 28.03 11.96 -44.80
C VAL A 386 29.02 10.88 -44.37
N MET A 387 28.67 9.62 -44.62
CA MET A 387 29.54 8.48 -44.34
C MET A 387 30.55 8.28 -45.49
N PRO A 388 31.87 8.27 -45.24
CA PRO A 388 32.86 8.02 -46.28
C PRO A 388 32.74 6.58 -46.79
N ASP A 389 32.91 6.36 -48.09
CA ASP A 389 32.93 5.01 -48.67
C ASP A 389 33.91 4.09 -47.92
N PHE A 390 33.57 2.80 -47.83
CA PHE A 390 34.52 1.83 -47.31
C PHE A 390 35.74 1.74 -48.22
N GLU A 391 36.93 1.71 -47.62
CA GLU A 391 38.17 1.55 -48.36
C GLU A 391 38.13 0.28 -49.23
N PRO A 392 38.61 0.33 -50.49
CA PRO A 392 38.63 -0.85 -51.35
C PRO A 392 39.34 -2.04 -50.70
N GLY A 393 38.66 -3.17 -50.61
CA GLY A 393 39.20 -4.40 -50.02
C GLY A 393 39.09 -4.52 -48.50
N LYS A 394 38.64 -3.48 -47.80
CA LYS A 394 38.34 -3.55 -46.36
C LYS A 394 37.31 -4.65 -46.10
N LYS A 395 37.58 -5.49 -45.09
CA LYS A 395 36.60 -6.46 -44.58
C LYS A 395 35.65 -5.75 -43.63
N ILE A 396 34.35 -5.91 -43.88
CA ILE A 396 33.31 -5.18 -43.17
C ILE A 396 32.70 -6.09 -42.10
N THR A 397 32.53 -5.53 -40.90
CA THR A 397 31.85 -6.20 -39.80
C THR A 397 30.41 -5.70 -39.68
N PHE A 398 29.45 -6.58 -39.94
CA PHE A 398 28.02 -6.33 -39.78
C PHE A 398 27.50 -6.92 -38.47
N ALA A 399 26.97 -6.06 -37.62
CA ALA A 399 26.50 -6.42 -36.29
C ALA A 399 24.98 -6.40 -36.26
N TYR A 400 24.33 -7.56 -36.14
CA TYR A 400 22.90 -7.58 -35.83
C TYR A 400 22.71 -7.14 -34.38
N MET A 401 21.82 -6.16 -34.19
CA MET A 401 21.45 -5.65 -32.88
C MET A 401 19.93 -5.68 -32.76
N ARG A 402 19.42 -6.48 -31.84
CA ARG A 402 17.98 -6.57 -31.58
C ARG A 402 17.52 -5.42 -30.72
N ASN A 403 16.35 -4.87 -31.02
CA ASN A 403 15.55 -4.06 -30.11
C ASN A 403 14.96 -4.98 -29.03
N LYS A 404 15.46 -4.91 -27.79
CA LYS A 404 14.91 -5.64 -26.65
C LYS A 404 14.48 -4.67 -25.56
N ASP A 405 13.39 -5.01 -24.85
CA ASP A 405 12.96 -4.25 -23.68
C ASP A 405 14.07 -4.22 -22.60
N GLY A 406 14.62 -3.02 -22.31
CA GLY A 406 15.58 -2.76 -21.22
C GLY A 406 16.92 -2.13 -21.65
N ASN A 407 17.86 -1.98 -20.69
CA ASN A 407 19.21 -1.40 -20.87
C ASN A 407 20.17 -2.20 -21.80
N GLN A 408 19.66 -3.14 -22.60
CA GLN A 408 20.48 -3.99 -23.48
C GLN A 408 20.71 -3.45 -24.88
N ASP A 409 20.04 -2.35 -25.26
CA ASP A 409 20.29 -1.66 -26.52
C ASP A 409 21.49 -0.69 -26.46
N VAL A 410 22.36 -0.85 -25.44
CA VAL A 410 23.57 -0.05 -25.26
C VAL A 410 24.75 -0.79 -25.84
N LEU A 411 25.20 -0.34 -27.03
CA LEU A 411 26.55 -0.63 -27.49
C LEU A 411 27.56 0.00 -26.54
N TYR A 412 28.48 -0.81 -26.02
CA TYR A 412 29.51 -0.31 -25.13
C TYR A 412 30.48 0.59 -25.90
N ASN A 413 30.83 1.75 -25.32
CA ASN A 413 31.77 2.72 -25.91
C ASN A 413 33.09 2.08 -26.37
N ARG A 414 33.54 1.02 -25.68
CA ARG A 414 34.78 0.30 -26.01
C ARG A 414 34.73 -0.38 -27.39
N ASP A 415 33.54 -0.68 -27.91
CA ASP A 415 33.32 -1.46 -29.13
C ASP A 415 33.14 -0.56 -30.36
N TYR A 416 33.00 0.76 -30.20
CA TYR A 416 32.66 1.67 -31.30
C TYR A 416 33.65 1.64 -32.46
N ASN A 417 34.95 1.50 -32.16
CA ASN A 417 35.99 1.46 -33.19
C ASN A 417 36.12 0.09 -33.88
N MET A 418 35.36 -0.92 -33.42
CA MET A 418 35.40 -2.29 -33.93
C MET A 418 34.26 -2.61 -34.90
N LEU A 419 33.34 -1.66 -35.11
CA LEU A 419 32.09 -1.87 -35.83
C LEU A 419 32.00 -0.96 -37.05
N ASP A 420 31.56 -1.54 -38.18
CA ASP A 420 31.37 -0.80 -39.43
C ASP A 420 29.89 -0.52 -39.69
N VAL A 421 29.04 -1.53 -39.48
CA VAL A 421 27.61 -1.47 -39.77
C VAL A 421 26.83 -2.17 -38.66
N ILE A 422 25.79 -1.49 -38.16
CA ILE A 422 24.75 -2.08 -37.33
C ILE A 422 23.53 -2.39 -38.20
N ASN A 423 23.15 -3.66 -38.23
CA ASN A 423 21.87 -4.13 -38.75
C ASN A 423 20.87 -4.13 -37.58
N TYR A 424 20.06 -3.07 -37.49
CA TYR A 424 19.14 -2.88 -36.37
C TYR A 424 17.80 -3.59 -36.61
N SER A 425 17.52 -4.57 -35.76
CA SER A 425 16.49 -5.60 -35.93
C SER A 425 15.36 -5.43 -34.89
N PHE A 426 14.07 -5.43 -35.22
CA PHE A 426 13.51 -5.45 -36.57
C PHE A 426 12.41 -4.42 -36.75
N ALA A 427 12.47 -3.74 -37.89
CA ALA A 427 11.32 -3.09 -38.49
C ALA A 427 10.35 -4.14 -39.03
N LYS A 428 9.08 -3.75 -39.21
CA LYS A 428 8.01 -4.61 -39.72
C LYS A 428 7.37 -4.02 -40.96
N ILE A 429 6.59 -4.84 -41.66
CA ILE A 429 5.69 -4.37 -42.71
C ILE A 429 4.29 -4.24 -42.11
N SER A 430 3.73 -3.02 -42.09
CA SER A 430 2.38 -2.75 -41.61
C SER A 430 1.59 -1.95 -42.65
N GLY A 431 0.41 -2.43 -43.03
CA GLY A 431 -0.39 -1.80 -44.09
C GLY A 431 0.34 -1.68 -45.45
N GLY A 432 1.31 -2.56 -45.72
CA GLY A 432 2.15 -2.51 -46.92
C GLY A 432 3.30 -1.48 -46.87
N LYS A 433 3.52 -0.82 -45.74
CA LYS A 433 4.60 0.17 -45.52
C LYS A 433 5.63 -0.35 -44.52
N LEU A 434 6.85 0.18 -44.60
CA LEU A 434 7.88 -0.02 -43.57
C LEU A 434 7.40 0.66 -42.26
N SER A 435 7.43 -0.08 -41.16
CA SER A 435 7.10 0.40 -39.83
C SER A 435 8.29 0.22 -38.89
N VAL A 436 8.77 1.34 -38.34
CA VAL A 436 9.82 1.39 -37.31
C VAL A 436 9.25 1.67 -35.91
N SER A 437 7.92 1.72 -35.75
CA SER A 437 7.29 2.07 -34.46
C SER A 437 7.60 1.08 -33.34
N GLY A 438 7.93 -0.17 -33.69
CA GLY A 438 8.37 -1.19 -32.74
C GLY A 438 9.82 -1.05 -32.28
N LEU A 439 10.59 -0.14 -32.87
CA LEU A 439 12.02 0.09 -32.58
C LEU A 439 12.18 1.26 -31.61
N THR A 440 11.88 1.02 -30.33
CA THR A 440 11.78 2.05 -29.29
C THR A 440 13.10 2.77 -29.02
N ASN A 441 14.26 2.15 -29.28
CA ASN A 441 15.56 2.78 -29.06
C ASN A 441 16.22 3.35 -30.33
N LEU A 442 15.52 3.39 -31.48
CA LEU A 442 16.10 3.79 -32.77
C LEU A 442 16.86 5.12 -32.72
N ASN A 443 16.31 6.15 -32.08
CA ASN A 443 16.96 7.46 -31.97
C ASN A 443 18.33 7.39 -31.28
N ASN A 444 18.49 6.54 -30.27
CA ASN A 444 19.77 6.34 -29.59
C ASN A 444 20.76 5.57 -30.48
N VAL A 445 20.28 4.55 -31.21
CA VAL A 445 21.10 3.81 -32.18
C VAL A 445 21.63 4.74 -33.27
N LEU A 446 20.83 5.70 -33.73
CA LEU A 446 21.25 6.65 -34.76
C LEU A 446 22.40 7.57 -34.31
N THR A 447 22.63 7.75 -33.00
CA THR A 447 23.78 8.52 -32.50
C THR A 447 25.12 7.86 -32.85
N LEU A 448 25.14 6.55 -33.08
CA LEU A 448 26.33 5.80 -33.49
C LEU A 448 26.87 6.24 -34.85
N ARG A 449 26.00 6.84 -35.68
CA ARG A 449 26.42 7.45 -36.94
C ARG A 449 27.46 8.54 -36.74
N GLN A 450 27.38 9.28 -35.63
CA GLN A 450 28.39 10.28 -35.26
C GLN A 450 29.73 9.66 -34.86
N LYS A 451 29.76 8.34 -34.59
CA LYS A 451 30.96 7.56 -34.32
C LYS A 451 31.52 6.88 -35.57
N GLY A 452 30.94 7.14 -36.74
CA GLY A 452 31.34 6.52 -38.01
C GLY A 452 30.74 5.14 -38.29
N ILE A 453 29.79 4.70 -37.47
CA ILE A 453 29.10 3.40 -37.63
C ILE A 453 27.85 3.60 -38.47
N ARG A 454 27.71 2.86 -39.56
CA ARG A 454 26.50 2.90 -40.39
C ARG A 454 25.34 2.18 -39.71
N VAL A 455 24.12 2.67 -39.89
CA VAL A 455 22.91 2.02 -39.37
C VAL A 455 22.00 1.60 -40.51
N VAL A 456 21.84 0.30 -40.69
CA VAL A 456 20.95 -0.35 -41.67
C VAL A 456 19.76 -0.92 -40.90
N ILE A 457 18.54 -0.66 -41.38
CA ILE A 457 17.34 -1.20 -40.74
C ILE A 457 17.00 -2.57 -41.32
N VAL A 458 16.65 -3.54 -40.47
CA VAL A 458 16.31 -4.89 -40.90
C VAL A 458 14.80 -5.11 -40.86
N VAL A 459 14.24 -5.67 -41.93
CA VAL A 459 12.81 -6.02 -42.01
C VAL A 459 12.60 -7.50 -41.69
N ASP A 460 11.81 -7.77 -40.65
CA ASP A 460 11.45 -9.12 -40.19
C ASP A 460 10.59 -9.86 -41.22
N GLY A 461 10.98 -11.10 -41.55
CA GLY A 461 10.21 -12.08 -42.31
C GLY A 461 10.40 -13.52 -41.81
N VAL A 462 10.67 -13.68 -40.51
CA VAL A 462 11.00 -14.97 -39.87
C VAL A 462 9.75 -15.77 -39.50
N SER A 463 8.65 -15.08 -39.19
CA SER A 463 7.38 -15.70 -38.76
C SER A 463 6.39 -15.83 -39.92
N ASN A 464 5.35 -16.67 -39.77
CA ASN A 464 4.30 -16.79 -40.80
C ASN A 464 3.63 -15.45 -41.11
N ASP A 465 3.37 -14.63 -40.08
CA ASP A 465 2.73 -13.33 -40.24
C ASP A 465 3.64 -12.35 -40.97
N THR A 466 4.92 -12.28 -40.59
CA THR A 466 5.88 -11.35 -41.20
C THR A 466 6.24 -11.77 -42.62
N ALA A 467 6.37 -13.07 -42.89
CA ALA A 467 6.50 -13.60 -44.25
C ALA A 467 5.27 -13.37 -45.12
N ASN A 468 4.05 -13.47 -44.56
CA ASN A 468 2.83 -13.15 -45.29
C ASN A 468 2.76 -11.65 -45.63
N ALA A 469 3.20 -10.78 -44.72
CA ALA A 469 3.29 -9.35 -44.99
C ALA A 469 4.25 -9.04 -46.15
N PHE A 470 5.40 -9.72 -46.21
CA PHE A 470 6.31 -9.67 -47.37
C PHE A 470 5.65 -10.12 -48.67
N ASN A 471 4.92 -11.25 -48.65
CA ASN A 471 4.20 -11.75 -49.83
C ASN A 471 3.17 -10.74 -50.34
N ILE A 472 2.34 -10.19 -49.46
CA ILE A 472 1.30 -9.21 -49.81
C ILE A 472 1.93 -7.92 -50.36
N MET A 473 2.93 -7.38 -49.66
CA MET A 473 3.58 -6.14 -50.05
C MET A 473 4.31 -6.28 -51.40
N SER A 474 4.98 -7.40 -51.65
CA SER A 474 5.77 -7.62 -52.86
C SER A 474 4.95 -8.04 -54.10
N ALA A 475 3.67 -8.39 -53.92
CA ALA A 475 2.82 -9.04 -54.91
C ALA A 475 2.58 -8.26 -56.22
N SER A 476 2.61 -6.92 -56.19
CA SER A 476 2.32 -6.09 -57.36
C SER A 476 3.26 -4.89 -57.47
N PRO A 477 3.44 -4.31 -58.67
CA PRO A 477 4.20 -3.05 -58.83
C PRO A 477 3.66 -1.90 -57.97
N ILE A 478 2.35 -1.84 -57.76
CA ILE A 478 1.71 -0.79 -56.95
C ILE A 478 2.07 -0.96 -55.47
N SER A 479 1.91 -2.17 -54.94
CA SER A 479 2.20 -2.46 -53.53
C SER A 479 3.70 -2.32 -53.21
N ARG A 480 4.59 -2.76 -54.12
CA ARG A 480 6.04 -2.52 -53.99
C ARG A 480 6.37 -1.04 -53.98
N LYS A 481 5.78 -0.25 -54.88
CA LYS A 481 5.99 1.20 -54.91
C LYS A 481 5.56 1.88 -53.61
N VAL A 482 4.44 1.45 -53.01
CA VAL A 482 4.00 1.95 -51.69
C VAL A 482 5.06 1.66 -50.62
N PHE A 483 5.56 0.43 -50.57
CA PHE A 483 6.59 0.06 -49.61
C PHE A 483 7.90 0.82 -49.83
N ILE A 484 8.39 0.86 -51.07
CA ILE A 484 9.63 1.57 -51.44
C ILE A 484 9.54 3.05 -51.08
N ASN A 485 8.43 3.71 -51.37
CA ASN A 485 8.23 5.11 -50.96
C ASN A 485 8.32 5.26 -49.44
N SER A 486 7.68 4.38 -48.67
CA SER A 486 7.78 4.41 -47.21
C SER A 486 9.19 4.11 -46.67
N VAL A 487 9.95 3.24 -47.35
CA VAL A 487 11.37 3.00 -47.04
C VAL A 487 12.16 4.29 -47.25
N MET A 488 11.96 4.97 -48.38
CA MET A 488 12.65 6.24 -48.65
C MET A 488 12.28 7.34 -47.66
N GLU A 489 11.00 7.43 -47.26
CA GLU A 489 10.54 8.35 -46.21
C GLU A 489 11.24 8.08 -44.86
N VAL A 490 11.34 6.82 -44.45
CA VAL A 490 12.00 6.42 -43.20
C VAL A 490 13.53 6.65 -43.28
N ILE A 491 14.16 6.35 -44.41
CA ILE A 491 15.58 6.61 -44.64
C ILE A 491 15.90 8.09 -44.57
N ASP A 492 15.08 8.94 -45.19
CA ASP A 492 15.25 10.40 -45.16
C ASP A 492 15.08 10.96 -43.74
N LEU A 493 14.01 10.51 -43.06
CA LEU A 493 13.65 10.98 -41.72
C LEU A 493 14.69 10.61 -40.67
N TYR A 494 15.10 9.34 -40.64
CA TYR A 494 16.03 8.81 -39.62
C TYR A 494 17.49 8.83 -40.08
N GLN A 495 17.76 9.29 -41.30
CA GLN A 495 19.08 9.26 -41.93
C GLN A 495 19.73 7.87 -41.98
N LEU A 496 18.94 6.80 -42.04
CA LEU A 496 19.48 5.44 -42.13
C LEU A 496 20.41 5.28 -43.34
N ASP A 497 21.37 4.38 -43.22
CA ASP A 497 22.38 4.14 -44.25
C ASP A 497 22.01 2.96 -45.17
N GLY A 498 20.84 2.35 -44.97
CA GLY A 498 20.36 1.27 -45.82
C GLY A 498 19.18 0.47 -45.29
N LEU A 499 18.85 -0.60 -46.02
CA LEU A 499 17.81 -1.57 -45.71
C LEU A 499 18.36 -3.00 -45.88
N ASP A 500 18.09 -3.86 -44.91
CA ASP A 500 18.32 -5.30 -44.96
C ASP A 500 16.99 -6.06 -45.00
N LEU A 501 16.86 -7.00 -45.93
CA LEU A 501 15.67 -7.83 -46.10
C LEU A 501 15.91 -9.23 -45.51
N ASP A 502 15.27 -9.53 -44.38
CA ASP A 502 15.39 -10.82 -43.69
C ASP A 502 14.12 -11.67 -43.86
N TRP A 503 13.86 -12.07 -45.10
CA TRP A 503 12.69 -12.87 -45.47
C TRP A 503 13.03 -14.37 -45.49
N GLU A 504 12.77 -15.07 -44.39
CA GLU A 504 13.29 -16.43 -44.20
C GLU A 504 12.37 -17.55 -44.70
N ILE A 505 11.05 -17.37 -44.61
CA ILE A 505 10.07 -18.43 -44.92
C ILE A 505 9.06 -18.01 -45.99
N ASN A 506 8.54 -18.97 -46.75
CA ASN A 506 7.53 -18.73 -47.80
C ASN A 506 7.94 -17.63 -48.80
N VAL A 507 9.23 -17.56 -49.15
CA VAL A 507 9.80 -16.56 -50.05
C VAL A 507 9.28 -16.75 -51.48
N ASN A 508 8.74 -15.68 -52.07
CA ASN A 508 8.43 -15.64 -53.50
C ASN A 508 9.62 -15.06 -54.28
N THR A 509 10.37 -15.94 -54.96
CA THR A 509 11.62 -15.58 -55.67
C THR A 509 11.43 -14.45 -56.69
N THR A 510 10.38 -14.49 -57.51
CA THR A 510 10.13 -13.49 -58.55
C THR A 510 9.85 -12.12 -57.93
N ASN A 511 8.98 -12.08 -56.91
CA ASN A 511 8.61 -10.83 -56.26
C ASN A 511 9.78 -10.25 -55.44
N PHE A 512 10.60 -11.10 -54.83
CA PHE A 512 11.81 -10.68 -54.13
C PHE A 512 12.82 -10.02 -55.08
N ASN A 513 13.05 -10.61 -56.26
CA ASN A 513 13.92 -10.04 -57.28
C ASN A 513 13.42 -8.67 -57.78
N LEU A 514 12.11 -8.55 -58.04
CA LEU A 514 11.50 -7.29 -58.47
C LEU A 514 11.59 -6.22 -57.37
N LEU A 515 11.36 -6.60 -56.12
CA LEU A 515 11.51 -5.72 -54.97
C LEU A 515 12.95 -5.21 -54.85
N CYS A 516 13.96 -6.09 -54.88
CA CYS A 516 15.36 -5.69 -54.79
C CYS A 516 15.78 -4.77 -55.95
N LYS A 517 15.32 -5.07 -57.18
CA LYS A 517 15.54 -4.22 -58.35
C LYS A 517 14.99 -2.81 -58.13
N GLU A 518 13.72 -2.71 -57.78
CA GLU A 518 13.02 -1.42 -57.64
C GLU A 518 13.55 -0.62 -56.42
N LEU A 519 13.96 -1.30 -55.33
CA LEU A 519 14.66 -0.68 -54.21
C LEU A 519 16.02 -0.11 -54.64
N ARG A 520 16.82 -0.88 -55.38
CA ARG A 520 18.12 -0.41 -55.90
C ARG A 520 17.95 0.81 -56.80
N GLU A 521 16.98 0.78 -57.71
CA GLU A 521 16.65 1.93 -58.57
C GLU A 521 16.24 3.18 -57.78
N ALA A 522 15.55 3.01 -56.64
CA ALA A 522 15.20 4.13 -55.76
C ALA A 522 16.42 4.64 -54.98
N PHE A 523 17.26 3.73 -54.46
CA PHE A 523 18.46 4.07 -53.71
C PHE A 523 19.51 4.76 -54.60
N ASP A 524 19.65 4.36 -55.86
CA ASP A 524 20.58 4.99 -56.83
C ASP A 524 20.18 6.41 -57.22
N LYS A 525 18.89 6.75 -57.08
CA LYS A 525 18.39 8.12 -57.29
C LYS A 525 18.52 8.98 -56.04
N TYR A 526 18.83 8.39 -54.89
CA TYR A 526 19.03 9.12 -53.65
C TYR A 526 20.41 9.78 -53.65
N ASN A 527 20.52 10.95 -53.01
CA ASN A 527 21.76 11.74 -52.98
C ASN A 527 22.85 11.16 -52.07
N ARG A 528 22.57 10.05 -51.38
CA ARG A 528 23.51 9.27 -50.57
C ARG A 528 23.56 7.84 -51.07
N LYS A 529 24.73 7.22 -50.96
CA LYS A 529 24.91 5.80 -51.24
C LYS A 529 24.33 4.98 -50.09
N LEU A 530 23.23 4.31 -50.36
CA LEU A 530 22.52 3.44 -49.41
C LEU A 530 22.90 1.97 -49.63
N ILE A 531 23.07 1.24 -48.53
CA ILE A 531 23.29 -0.21 -48.50
C ILE A 531 21.95 -0.91 -48.71
N LEU A 532 21.90 -1.81 -49.69
CA LEU A 532 20.83 -2.78 -49.82
C LEU A 532 21.40 -4.19 -49.60
N SER A 533 20.92 -4.88 -48.57
CA SER A 533 21.34 -6.24 -48.25
C SER A 533 20.16 -7.18 -48.05
N ALA A 534 20.46 -8.49 -48.01
CA ALA A 534 19.48 -9.50 -47.65
C ALA A 534 20.12 -10.64 -46.86
N ALA A 535 19.42 -11.12 -45.84
CA ALA A 535 19.77 -12.32 -45.10
C ALA A 535 19.17 -13.57 -45.76
N VAL A 536 19.97 -14.62 -45.92
CA VAL A 536 19.59 -15.85 -46.62
C VAL A 536 20.08 -17.09 -45.89
N GLY A 537 19.28 -18.16 -45.98
CA GLY A 537 19.65 -19.47 -45.42
C GLY A 537 20.76 -20.18 -46.22
N VAL A 538 21.41 -21.15 -45.59
CA VAL A 538 22.58 -21.86 -46.16
C VAL A 538 22.26 -22.70 -47.40
N ALA A 539 21.13 -23.40 -47.39
CA ALA A 539 20.82 -24.43 -48.39
C ALA A 539 19.52 -24.17 -49.19
N THR A 540 18.92 -22.98 -49.09
CA THR A 540 17.68 -22.64 -49.81
C THR A 540 17.89 -22.37 -51.30
N ASN A 541 16.87 -22.66 -52.12
CA ASN A 541 16.82 -22.29 -53.55
C ASN A 541 15.82 -21.17 -53.81
N ALA A 542 15.30 -20.52 -52.76
CA ALA A 542 14.30 -19.47 -52.89
C ALA A 542 14.86 -18.13 -53.41
N PHE A 543 16.18 -17.97 -53.47
CA PHE A 543 16.85 -16.75 -53.90
C PHE A 543 17.60 -16.97 -55.22
N ASP A 544 17.31 -16.13 -56.22
CA ASP A 544 18.05 -16.11 -57.48
C ASP A 544 19.34 -15.29 -57.32
N ALA A 545 20.39 -15.98 -56.88
CA ALA A 545 21.69 -15.39 -56.56
C ALA A 545 22.27 -14.55 -57.73
N ARG A 546 22.11 -15.01 -58.97
CA ARG A 546 22.64 -14.29 -60.15
C ARG A 546 21.92 -12.98 -60.38
N THR A 547 20.59 -12.98 -60.27
CA THR A 547 19.78 -11.77 -60.45
C THR A 547 20.06 -10.78 -59.31
N LEU A 548 20.06 -11.25 -58.06
CA LEU A 548 20.28 -10.42 -56.87
C LEU A 548 21.67 -9.76 -56.83
N ALA A 549 22.70 -10.38 -57.43
CA ALA A 549 24.04 -9.80 -57.52
C ALA A 549 24.10 -8.40 -58.17
N ASN A 550 23.11 -8.08 -59.03
CA ASN A 550 22.99 -6.77 -59.68
C ASN A 550 22.42 -5.69 -58.76
N TYR A 551 21.73 -6.07 -57.68
CA TYR A 551 20.95 -5.15 -56.86
C TYR A 551 21.45 -5.05 -55.42
N LEU A 552 21.91 -6.16 -54.84
CA LEU A 552 22.40 -6.17 -53.47
C LEU A 552 23.86 -5.70 -53.41
N ASP A 553 24.17 -4.90 -52.39
CA ASP A 553 25.53 -4.59 -51.97
C ASP A 553 26.14 -5.78 -51.23
N TYR A 554 25.36 -6.38 -50.32
CA TYR A 554 25.78 -7.54 -49.54
C TYR A 554 24.72 -8.64 -49.48
N LEU A 555 25.18 -9.89 -49.53
CA LEU A 555 24.39 -11.07 -49.20
C LEU A 555 24.86 -11.60 -47.84
N HIS A 556 23.95 -11.61 -46.88
CA HIS A 556 24.20 -12.08 -45.53
C HIS A 556 23.80 -13.56 -45.42
N ILE A 557 24.77 -14.48 -45.48
CA ILE A 557 24.47 -15.93 -45.40
C ILE A 557 24.48 -16.39 -43.94
N MET A 558 23.33 -16.84 -43.43
CA MET A 558 23.13 -17.23 -42.02
C MET A 558 23.74 -18.61 -41.71
N THR A 559 25.07 -18.70 -41.65
CA THR A 559 25.85 -19.93 -41.42
C THR A 559 25.90 -20.33 -39.94
N TYR A 560 24.74 -20.35 -39.30
CA TYR A 560 24.50 -20.81 -37.94
C TYR A 560 23.13 -21.50 -37.85
N GLY A 561 22.88 -22.27 -36.79
CA GLY A 561 21.67 -23.08 -36.71
C GLY A 561 21.60 -24.17 -37.80
N MET A 562 22.77 -24.58 -38.32
CA MET A 562 22.90 -25.55 -39.42
C MET A 562 22.71 -27.00 -38.95
N GLY A 563 22.72 -27.22 -37.64
CA GLY A 563 22.69 -28.53 -37.02
C GLY A 563 21.30 -29.10 -36.80
N SER A 564 21.27 -30.33 -36.31
CA SER A 564 20.03 -30.99 -35.87
C SER A 564 19.68 -30.52 -34.48
N THR A 565 18.43 -30.13 -34.26
CA THR A 565 17.94 -29.79 -32.92
C THR A 565 17.73 -31.01 -32.01
N SER A 566 17.76 -32.23 -32.57
CA SER A 566 17.51 -33.48 -31.86
C SER A 566 18.72 -34.40 -31.78
N ARG A 567 19.85 -34.02 -32.39
CA ARG A 567 21.09 -34.81 -32.38
C ARG A 567 22.30 -33.90 -32.22
N VAL A 568 23.33 -34.39 -31.55
CA VAL A 568 24.60 -33.69 -31.37
C VAL A 568 25.29 -33.48 -32.71
N THR A 569 25.56 -32.22 -33.05
CA THR A 569 26.32 -31.83 -34.24
C THR A 569 26.87 -30.41 -34.08
N HIS A 570 27.63 -29.93 -35.07
CA HIS A 570 28.07 -28.54 -35.12
C HIS A 570 27.00 -27.65 -35.72
N GLU A 571 26.71 -26.53 -35.08
CA GLU A 571 25.67 -25.58 -35.52
C GLU A 571 26.22 -24.49 -36.43
N THR A 572 27.54 -24.29 -36.46
CA THR A 572 28.21 -23.19 -37.19
C THR A 572 29.53 -23.59 -37.86
N ALA A 573 29.64 -24.84 -38.29
CA ALA A 573 30.90 -25.39 -38.80
C ALA A 573 31.52 -24.56 -39.94
N LEU A 574 32.85 -24.40 -39.93
CA LEU A 574 33.56 -23.71 -41.01
C LEU A 574 33.63 -24.59 -42.27
N TYR A 575 33.94 -25.87 -42.10
CA TYR A 575 33.99 -26.86 -43.19
C TYR A 575 33.00 -28.00 -42.98
N SER A 576 32.51 -28.57 -44.09
CA SER A 576 31.70 -29.79 -44.06
C SER A 576 32.58 -31.00 -43.72
N GLY A 577 32.00 -31.96 -43.01
CA GLY A 577 32.71 -33.15 -42.54
C GLY A 577 31.76 -34.32 -42.27
N SER A 578 32.28 -35.38 -41.64
CA SER A 578 31.47 -36.56 -41.32
C SER A 578 30.31 -36.18 -40.39
N GLY A 579 29.06 -36.34 -40.85
CA GLY A 579 27.85 -35.98 -40.11
C GLY A 579 27.51 -34.48 -40.09
N VAL A 580 28.30 -33.64 -40.78
CA VAL A 580 28.11 -32.19 -40.90
C VAL A 580 28.09 -31.80 -42.37
N THR A 581 26.89 -31.75 -42.94
CA THR A 581 26.70 -31.43 -44.36
C THR A 581 26.87 -29.94 -44.64
N TYR A 582 26.22 -29.10 -43.82
CA TYR A 582 26.19 -27.65 -44.02
C TYR A 582 27.31 -26.97 -43.22
N SER A 583 27.97 -26.02 -43.86
CA SER A 583 29.11 -25.29 -43.33
C SER A 583 29.22 -23.91 -43.98
N VAL A 584 30.08 -23.05 -43.44
CA VAL A 584 30.44 -21.76 -44.04
C VAL A 584 30.96 -21.97 -45.47
N ASP A 585 31.89 -22.91 -45.66
CA ASP A 585 32.46 -23.20 -46.99
C ASP A 585 31.40 -23.69 -47.98
N TYR A 586 30.54 -24.60 -47.56
CA TYR A 586 29.42 -25.08 -48.38
C TYR A 586 28.53 -23.92 -48.85
N ALA A 587 28.14 -23.03 -47.93
CA ALA A 587 27.23 -21.93 -48.21
C ALA A 587 27.84 -20.93 -49.20
N VAL A 588 29.09 -20.52 -48.96
CA VAL A 588 29.83 -19.59 -49.83
C VAL A 588 29.99 -20.17 -51.23
N ASN A 589 30.41 -21.43 -51.33
CA ASN A 589 30.61 -22.07 -52.63
C ASN A 589 29.28 -22.28 -53.38
N LYS A 590 28.19 -22.57 -52.66
CA LYS A 590 26.84 -22.65 -53.25
C LYS A 590 26.45 -21.34 -53.93
N TYR A 591 26.37 -20.24 -53.19
CA TYR A 591 25.94 -18.95 -53.77
C TYR A 591 26.93 -18.44 -54.83
N SER A 592 28.22 -18.72 -54.68
CA SER A 592 29.22 -18.38 -55.69
C SER A 592 29.02 -19.15 -56.99
N SER A 593 28.74 -20.46 -56.91
CA SER A 593 28.42 -21.29 -58.09
C SER A 593 27.14 -20.85 -58.81
N GLN A 594 26.21 -20.23 -58.09
CA GLN A 594 24.97 -19.68 -58.64
C GLN A 594 25.16 -18.29 -59.27
N GLY A 595 26.35 -17.69 -59.14
CA GLY A 595 26.73 -16.44 -59.80
C GLY A 595 26.73 -15.20 -58.91
N PHE A 596 26.61 -15.35 -57.58
CA PHE A 596 26.77 -14.21 -56.68
C PHE A 596 28.27 -13.96 -56.42
N PRO A 597 28.77 -12.71 -56.49
CA PRO A 597 30.18 -12.40 -56.27
C PRO A 597 30.61 -12.63 -54.81
N LYS A 598 31.73 -13.34 -54.60
CA LYS A 598 32.32 -13.53 -53.27
C LYS A 598 32.60 -12.21 -52.56
N SER A 599 33.07 -11.19 -53.28
CA SER A 599 33.34 -9.83 -52.76
C SER A 599 32.11 -9.07 -52.26
N LYS A 600 30.90 -9.61 -52.44
CA LYS A 600 29.64 -9.10 -51.90
C LYS A 600 29.01 -10.05 -50.87
N MET A 601 29.65 -11.18 -50.55
CA MET A 601 29.15 -12.12 -49.57
C MET A 601 29.72 -11.84 -48.20
N THR A 602 28.90 -12.06 -47.20
CA THR A 602 29.30 -12.22 -45.81
C THR A 602 28.66 -13.50 -45.28
N PHE A 603 29.18 -14.05 -44.20
CA PHE A 603 28.58 -15.21 -43.54
C PHE A 603 28.50 -15.01 -42.03
N GLY A 604 27.62 -15.80 -41.41
CA GLY A 604 27.22 -15.73 -40.01
C GLY A 604 28.20 -16.36 -39.04
N ILE A 605 28.59 -15.58 -38.05
CA ILE A 605 29.21 -16.04 -36.81
C ILE A 605 28.13 -16.10 -35.73
N GLN A 606 28.06 -17.21 -34.98
CA GLN A 606 27.08 -17.33 -33.90
C GLN A 606 27.64 -16.74 -32.61
N PHE A 607 27.00 -15.69 -32.08
CA PHE A 607 27.34 -15.20 -30.73
C PHE A 607 26.50 -15.89 -29.66
N TYR A 608 25.53 -16.71 -30.03
CA TYR A 608 24.84 -17.61 -29.11
C TYR A 608 25.46 -19.01 -29.12
N VAL A 609 25.09 -19.79 -28.12
CA VAL A 609 25.52 -21.16 -27.90
C VAL A 609 24.31 -22.07 -27.96
N ARG A 610 24.35 -23.09 -28.81
CA ARG A 610 23.35 -24.16 -28.82
C ARG A 610 23.83 -25.28 -27.91
N MET A 611 23.02 -25.66 -26.94
CA MET A 611 23.38 -26.69 -25.97
C MET A 611 22.25 -27.62 -25.63
N GLY A 612 22.58 -28.81 -25.12
CA GLY A 612 21.62 -29.80 -24.66
C GLY A 612 22.30 -30.94 -23.90
N THR A 613 21.51 -31.95 -23.54
CA THR A 613 21.95 -33.09 -22.75
C THR A 613 22.13 -34.34 -23.62
N VAL A 614 23.19 -35.09 -23.33
CA VAL A 614 23.58 -36.36 -23.95
C VAL A 614 23.64 -37.43 -22.86
N SER A 615 22.92 -38.53 -23.05
CA SER A 615 22.85 -39.62 -22.06
C SER A 615 24.02 -40.59 -22.17
N GLY A 616 24.44 -41.14 -21.03
CA GLY A 616 25.34 -42.31 -20.97
C GLY A 616 26.83 -42.01 -20.98
N ASN A 617 27.25 -40.75 -20.89
CA ASN A 617 28.66 -40.32 -20.88
C ASN A 617 29.53 -40.93 -21.99
N PRO A 618 29.09 -40.87 -23.27
CA PRO A 618 29.86 -41.38 -24.40
C PRO A 618 31.15 -40.59 -24.61
N VAL A 619 32.24 -41.26 -24.99
CA VAL A 619 33.50 -40.59 -25.35
C VAL A 619 33.35 -39.68 -26.57
N ASN A 620 32.53 -40.07 -27.54
CA ASN A 620 32.18 -39.27 -28.70
C ASN A 620 30.66 -39.01 -28.73
N PRO A 621 30.21 -37.78 -28.49
CA PRO A 621 28.79 -37.47 -28.46
C PRO A 621 28.18 -37.26 -29.86
N PHE A 622 29.00 -37.10 -30.92
CA PHE A 622 28.51 -36.71 -32.24
C PHE A 622 27.50 -37.69 -32.82
N GLY A 623 26.43 -37.13 -33.36
CA GLY A 623 25.33 -37.87 -33.94
C GLY A 623 24.46 -38.58 -32.91
N LEU A 624 24.69 -38.50 -31.59
CA LEU A 624 23.79 -39.10 -30.60
C LEU A 624 22.56 -38.21 -30.34
N PRO A 625 21.44 -38.78 -29.85
CA PRO A 625 20.28 -37.98 -29.47
C PRO A 625 20.63 -36.90 -28.44
N MET A 626 20.17 -35.68 -28.69
CA MET A 626 20.31 -34.55 -27.79
C MET A 626 18.94 -34.15 -27.27
N THR A 627 18.79 -34.06 -25.96
CA THR A 627 17.56 -33.61 -25.29
C THR A 627 17.75 -32.24 -24.66
N SER A 628 16.67 -31.58 -24.24
CA SER A 628 16.71 -30.27 -23.59
C SER A 628 17.45 -29.19 -24.40
N ALA A 629 17.36 -29.29 -25.74
CA ALA A 629 18.06 -28.39 -26.65
C ALA A 629 17.58 -26.94 -26.45
N ARG A 630 18.52 -26.04 -26.21
CA ARG A 630 18.27 -24.60 -25.99
C ARG A 630 19.39 -23.74 -26.53
N SER A 631 19.13 -22.45 -26.66
CA SER A 631 20.14 -21.43 -26.98
C SER A 631 20.34 -20.48 -25.81
N ILE A 632 21.60 -20.16 -25.49
CA ILE A 632 21.97 -19.11 -24.51
C ILE A 632 23.02 -18.19 -25.11
N GLY A 633 23.18 -16.97 -24.59
CA GLY A 633 24.23 -16.06 -25.07
C GLY A 633 25.64 -16.54 -24.69
N TYR A 634 26.65 -16.26 -25.52
CA TYR A 634 28.05 -16.59 -25.24
C TYR A 634 28.53 -16.06 -23.90
N ALA A 635 28.21 -14.81 -23.55
CA ALA A 635 28.58 -14.24 -22.24
C ALA A 635 28.01 -15.05 -21.06
N SER A 636 26.72 -15.44 -21.15
CA SER A 636 26.08 -16.29 -20.14
C SER A 636 26.61 -17.71 -20.14
N PHE A 637 27.03 -18.23 -21.28
CA PHE A 637 27.64 -19.55 -21.36
C PHE A 637 29.00 -19.57 -20.66
N LEU A 638 29.85 -18.58 -20.94
CA LEU A 638 31.14 -18.44 -20.27
C LEU A 638 30.99 -18.34 -18.75
N SER A 639 30.06 -17.50 -18.25
CA SER A 639 29.89 -17.31 -16.81
C SER A 639 29.43 -18.57 -16.07
N ASN A 640 28.67 -19.45 -16.74
CA ASN A 640 28.02 -20.59 -16.10
C ASN A 640 28.77 -21.92 -16.29
N TYR A 641 29.55 -22.06 -17.37
CA TYR A 641 30.12 -23.35 -17.78
C TYR A 641 31.64 -23.33 -17.94
N PHE A 642 32.26 -22.15 -18.08
CA PHE A 642 33.71 -22.07 -18.25
C PHE A 642 34.42 -21.84 -16.92
N ASN A 643 35.55 -22.54 -16.76
CA ASN A 643 36.53 -22.26 -15.73
C ASN A 643 37.82 -21.71 -16.37
N ALA A 644 38.71 -21.15 -15.54
CA ALA A 644 39.96 -20.55 -16.00
C ALA A 644 40.87 -21.53 -16.79
N ASN A 645 40.71 -22.84 -16.61
CA ASN A 645 41.49 -23.87 -17.28
C ASN A 645 40.88 -24.32 -18.62
N GLN A 646 39.77 -23.70 -19.07
CA GLN A 646 39.06 -24.06 -20.30
C GLN A 646 38.69 -25.55 -20.37
N GLN A 647 38.41 -26.15 -19.22
CA GLN A 647 38.08 -27.57 -19.12
C GLN A 647 36.86 -27.90 -19.99
N TYR A 648 36.91 -29.06 -20.65
CA TYR A 648 35.85 -29.60 -21.53
C TYR A 648 35.66 -28.88 -22.87
N GLN A 649 36.53 -27.94 -23.24
CA GLN A 649 36.57 -27.41 -24.61
C GLN A 649 37.33 -28.37 -25.53
N TYR A 650 36.76 -28.63 -26.70
CA TYR A 650 37.37 -29.49 -27.73
C TYR A 650 37.31 -28.80 -29.10
N PHE A 651 38.31 -29.12 -29.93
CA PHE A 651 38.39 -28.70 -31.32
C PHE A 651 38.19 -29.91 -32.23
N ASP A 652 37.25 -29.82 -33.16
CA ASP A 652 37.08 -30.77 -34.25
C ASP A 652 37.86 -30.29 -35.49
N PRO A 653 39.00 -30.89 -35.81
CA PRO A 653 39.82 -30.46 -36.94
C PRO A 653 39.16 -30.72 -38.30
N ASN A 654 38.21 -31.65 -38.41
CA ASN A 654 37.58 -31.98 -39.70
C ASN A 654 36.64 -30.88 -40.17
N THR A 655 35.99 -30.19 -39.23
CA THR A 655 35.04 -29.11 -39.51
C THR A 655 35.57 -27.74 -39.12
N SER A 656 36.77 -27.69 -38.50
CA SER A 656 37.37 -26.50 -37.89
C SER A 656 36.41 -25.80 -36.92
N SER A 657 35.78 -26.59 -36.04
CA SER A 657 34.74 -26.13 -35.11
C SER A 657 35.14 -26.39 -33.66
N TYR A 658 34.69 -25.52 -32.77
CA TYR A 658 34.80 -25.73 -31.34
C TYR A 658 33.47 -26.20 -30.74
N TYR A 659 33.58 -27.07 -29.75
CA TYR A 659 32.45 -27.50 -28.93
C TYR A 659 32.90 -27.69 -27.47
N TRP A 660 31.93 -27.75 -26.57
CA TRP A 660 32.16 -27.99 -25.16
C TRP A 660 31.36 -29.22 -24.74
N TYR A 661 31.98 -30.12 -23.97
CA TYR A 661 31.36 -31.38 -23.58
C TYR A 661 31.89 -31.96 -22.27
N ASP A 662 31.07 -31.96 -21.22
CA ASP A 662 31.45 -32.48 -19.89
C ASP A 662 31.15 -33.97 -19.65
N GLY A 663 30.71 -34.68 -20.70
CA GLY A 663 30.19 -36.04 -20.61
C GLY A 663 28.67 -36.13 -20.59
N THR A 664 27.98 -35.07 -20.18
CA THR A 664 26.51 -35.06 -20.09
C THR A 664 25.88 -33.89 -20.83
N THR A 665 26.56 -32.76 -20.92
CA THR A 665 26.07 -31.54 -21.55
C THR A 665 26.98 -31.24 -22.73
N TYR A 666 26.39 -31.15 -23.92
CA TYR A 666 27.07 -30.75 -25.15
C TYR A 666 26.68 -29.32 -25.53
N ALA A 667 27.64 -28.53 -25.99
CA ALA A 667 27.40 -27.21 -26.52
C ALA A 667 28.22 -26.94 -27.80
N SER A 668 27.54 -26.56 -28.88
CA SER A 668 28.16 -26.00 -30.09
C SER A 668 28.12 -24.48 -30.02
N TYR A 669 29.28 -23.85 -30.21
CA TYR A 669 29.46 -22.41 -30.08
C TYR A 669 30.65 -21.93 -30.93
N ASP A 670 30.69 -20.64 -31.24
CA ASP A 670 31.93 -20.00 -31.67
C ASP A 670 32.68 -19.45 -30.45
N ASN A 671 34.01 -19.55 -30.47
CA ASN A 671 34.90 -18.92 -29.51
C ASN A 671 35.89 -17.99 -30.23
N GLN A 672 36.79 -17.35 -29.47
CA GLN A 672 37.78 -16.45 -30.06
C GLN A 672 38.60 -17.10 -31.19
N GLN A 673 38.95 -18.38 -31.07
CA GLN A 673 39.77 -19.07 -32.05
C GLN A 673 38.99 -19.46 -33.31
N SER A 674 37.76 -19.98 -33.19
CA SER A 674 36.92 -20.27 -34.35
C SER A 674 36.54 -19.00 -35.11
N VAL A 675 36.31 -17.89 -34.40
CA VAL A 675 36.07 -16.59 -35.01
C VAL A 675 37.27 -16.13 -35.85
N LYS A 676 38.50 -16.25 -35.32
CA LYS A 676 39.71 -15.93 -36.09
C LYS A 676 39.85 -16.79 -37.34
N LEU A 677 39.67 -18.12 -37.21
CA LEU A 677 39.71 -19.03 -38.36
C LEU A 677 38.66 -18.68 -39.43
N LYS A 678 37.46 -18.29 -39.00
CA LYS A 678 36.40 -17.80 -39.90
C LYS A 678 36.78 -16.49 -40.58
N CYS A 679 37.32 -15.52 -39.85
CA CYS A 679 37.76 -14.25 -40.43
C CYS A 679 38.88 -14.47 -41.47
N GLN A 680 39.87 -15.32 -41.17
CA GLN A 680 40.91 -15.74 -42.11
C GLN A 680 40.31 -16.41 -43.36
N TYR A 681 39.30 -17.24 -43.19
CA TYR A 681 38.57 -17.81 -44.33
C TYR A 681 37.90 -16.72 -45.18
N ALA A 682 37.27 -15.71 -44.56
CA ALA A 682 36.65 -14.58 -45.28
C ALA A 682 37.69 -13.77 -46.07
N GLU A 683 38.89 -13.59 -45.54
CA GLU A 683 40.01 -12.95 -46.23
C GLU A 683 40.50 -13.77 -47.41
N ASN A 684 40.84 -15.04 -47.17
CA ASN A 684 41.37 -15.97 -48.17
C ASN A 684 40.40 -16.22 -49.33
N GLN A 685 39.10 -16.21 -49.07
CA GLN A 685 38.07 -16.38 -50.11
C GLN A 685 37.68 -15.08 -50.80
N GLY A 686 38.26 -13.94 -50.42
CA GLY A 686 37.93 -12.64 -51.02
C GLY A 686 36.49 -12.20 -50.73
N LEU A 687 35.96 -12.54 -49.54
CA LEU A 687 34.62 -12.15 -49.12
C LEU A 687 34.54 -10.67 -48.75
N ALA A 688 33.33 -10.11 -48.65
CA ALA A 688 33.13 -8.73 -48.19
C ALA A 688 33.48 -8.55 -46.70
N GLY A 689 33.37 -9.60 -45.91
CA GLY A 689 33.55 -9.58 -44.46
C GLY A 689 32.69 -10.63 -43.78
N VAL A 690 32.22 -10.34 -42.57
CA VAL A 690 31.35 -11.23 -41.78
C VAL A 690 30.18 -10.47 -41.19
N MET A 691 29.10 -11.19 -40.89
CA MET A 691 28.08 -10.71 -39.95
C MET A 691 27.96 -11.65 -38.76
N TYR A 692 27.33 -11.19 -37.69
CA TYR A 692 27.05 -12.05 -36.54
C TYR A 692 25.66 -11.82 -35.96
N TRP A 693 25.10 -12.89 -35.39
CA TRP A 693 23.85 -12.88 -34.65
C TRP A 693 24.09 -13.29 -33.19
N ASP A 694 23.91 -12.43 -32.20
CA ASP A 694 23.70 -10.97 -32.28
C ASP A 694 24.53 -10.31 -31.18
N TYR A 695 24.70 -8.99 -31.23
CA TYR A 695 25.56 -8.25 -30.29
C TYR A 695 25.23 -8.51 -28.81
N GLY A 696 23.94 -8.65 -28.47
CA GLY A 696 23.48 -8.87 -27.10
C GLY A 696 23.87 -10.24 -26.53
N HIS A 697 24.33 -11.18 -27.35
CA HIS A 697 24.80 -12.48 -26.87
C HIS A 697 26.27 -12.48 -26.41
N ASP A 698 27.07 -11.47 -26.77
CA ASP A 698 28.45 -11.30 -26.27
C ASP A 698 28.70 -9.91 -25.69
N LEU A 699 28.22 -9.69 -24.47
CA LEU A 699 28.53 -8.46 -23.71
C LEU A 699 29.95 -8.43 -23.13
N THR A 700 30.78 -9.46 -23.36
CA THR A 700 32.19 -9.43 -22.96
C THR A 700 33.06 -8.70 -23.98
N GLY A 701 32.59 -8.59 -25.24
CA GLY A 701 33.35 -8.03 -26.36
C GLY A 701 34.42 -8.97 -26.93
N THR A 702 34.52 -10.21 -26.43
CA THR A 702 35.59 -11.15 -26.79
C THR A 702 35.53 -11.55 -28.25
N LEU A 703 34.34 -11.90 -28.75
CA LEU A 703 34.16 -12.37 -30.12
C LEU A 703 34.28 -11.22 -31.12
N LEU A 704 33.69 -10.05 -30.82
CA LEU A 704 33.84 -8.85 -31.63
C LEU A 704 35.30 -8.40 -31.73
N SER A 705 36.03 -8.39 -30.60
CA SER A 705 37.46 -8.06 -30.58
C SER A 705 38.27 -9.03 -31.44
N ALA A 706 37.89 -10.31 -31.49
CA ALA A 706 38.54 -11.31 -32.33
C ALA A 706 38.36 -11.01 -33.83
N ILE A 707 37.15 -10.61 -34.25
CA ILE A 707 36.86 -10.17 -35.62
C ILE A 707 37.72 -8.95 -35.95
N TYR A 708 37.68 -7.94 -35.08
CA TYR A 708 38.42 -6.70 -35.28
C TYR A 708 39.93 -6.92 -35.39
N GLN A 709 40.51 -7.73 -34.50
CA GLN A 709 41.93 -8.06 -34.54
C GLN A 709 42.30 -8.70 -35.88
N GLU A 710 41.53 -9.69 -36.35
CA GLU A 710 41.90 -10.39 -37.59
C GLU A 710 41.84 -9.48 -38.81
N PHE A 711 40.78 -8.68 -38.97
CA PHE A 711 40.63 -7.78 -40.12
C PHE A 711 41.52 -6.54 -40.12
N ASN A 712 42.26 -6.28 -39.03
CA ASN A 712 43.18 -5.15 -38.91
C ASN A 712 44.64 -5.59 -38.64
N ASN A 713 44.94 -6.88 -38.83
CA ASN A 713 46.30 -7.42 -38.69
C ASN A 713 47.19 -7.21 -39.91
#